data_AF-A0A543I665-F1
#
_entry.id   AF-A0A543I665-F1
#
_cell.length_a   1.000
_cell.length_b   1.000
_cell.length_c   1.000
_cell.angle_alpha   90.00
_cell.angle_beta   90.00
_cell.angle_gamma   90.00
#
_symmetry.space_group_name_H-M   'P 1'
#
loop_
_entity.id
_entity.type
_entity.pdbx_description
1 polymer ?
#
loop_
_entity_poly.entity_id
_entity_poly.type
_entity_poly.pdbx_seq_one_letter_code
_entity_poly.pdbx_strand_id
1 'polypeptide(L)'
;MRADNIVVRQIFLAATAFIVMIVGIVVPGHAARAASSVTVNTVAELQSAVSGAVEDTTITLGNSFPQTLPGAVTLNLAAPVAVRIDGSGMTLYPAATGRHLTVTTSGSSSLRLENLTFALPAGSTATNGGVYVTQQGTSTVALSDLDFVGLKTTALGFGGSGTGKLSLTRSSFVGNSASSAAALLYGRGSAVAATTMSGLTFEANRGLSGAGYSGGAMRVDAGAQGSLLIEDSLFLNNTFVDGGSQPRGGAIALHNASVQLTLNRDYFRGNSTASSSKPGSADGGAVSVFNSTPGSNGSLRVSDSVFEANQAQDDGAAIFLEGRAATQAEKFPTQLVVENSTFSKNVSGDAGGFDTGGVIQASLRVEASVTNNTFLTNTKAGGRGGIDLGAHSATEATYGAQSPKGTVVNNIFTAAKSVDVGTWGCGTNVGCAADTVTVTTAQEPQLLLDVFGTANPALDSNRTTRSAGDPRPGKTTEILGTVAIAPPLSATSYTAYQFAAVGSTPTADERGIAHRTAPALPDAGSLAMDYVRFDAQTNGGSWSGLTSLFPHLGGRYLGDPEASQGWYEVRDPGTAVPLPTVDPTAPGGTEFVGWFTAPTGGTAVTAAPAAQGQTLYAQFVPFPTFTVTFDSAGGSAVAAVADLASGDLVAEPTAPIRDGFTFDGWVRAGEAYDFSTPVTSNITLVAAWTPVPPLTTIELSVEDVVQVYGQVKAIHLSVSGVSSGWINVTLGERSLGGVPVVDGAAVIQPDGTSPLAVGSYAIYASYFSSETPLRTASVVGAEGTFTVNPAETQTTLSVEQTKGGGTVSLQGSVTAEYDTVPTGSVRVRVAGREASLLLPLDEHGHYGGEMALPEGYAGTRLVLSSEYVNDADHLASTARAELAVPVRGGAGGGTGTVLATTGASDPAGYAILLVSLGSLLLVVTAATRRRMRR
;
A
#
# COMPACT_ATOMS: atom_id res chain seq x y z
N MET A 1 27.82 60.21 5.24
CA MET A 1 26.54 59.48 5.20
C MET A 1 26.86 58.02 5.47
N ARG A 2 26.17 57.42 6.44
CA ARG A 2 26.63 56.32 7.32
C ARG A 2 26.04 54.94 6.96
N ALA A 3 26.70 53.92 7.51
CA ALA A 3 26.43 52.49 7.51
C ALA A 3 25.43 52.00 8.60
N ASP A 4 25.01 50.74 8.44
CA ASP A 4 24.55 49.69 9.39
C ASP A 4 23.37 49.92 10.36
N ASN A 5 22.34 49.03 10.30
CA ASN A 5 22.19 47.90 11.24
C ASN A 5 20.89 47.08 11.05
N ILE A 6 21.07 45.77 10.90
CA ILE A 6 20.07 44.68 10.96
C ILE A 6 20.21 44.03 12.35
N VAL A 7 19.33 44.34 13.32
CA VAL A 7 18.99 43.52 14.51
C VAL A 7 17.74 44.12 15.17
N VAL A 8 16.52 43.66 14.87
CA VAL A 8 15.34 43.72 15.78
C VAL A 8 14.28 42.72 15.28
N ARG A 9 14.27 41.48 15.81
CA ARG A 9 13.08 40.58 15.97
C ARG A 9 13.41 39.11 16.32
N GLN A 10 14.67 38.77 16.61
CA GLN A 10 15.05 37.46 17.18
C GLN A 10 15.69 37.59 18.57
N ILE A 11 14.95 38.09 19.56
CA ILE A 11 15.32 37.94 20.99
C ILE A 11 13.99 37.93 21.76
N PHE A 12 13.36 36.76 21.95
CA PHE A 12 12.43 36.47 23.07
C PHE A 12 11.99 34.99 23.16
N LEU A 13 12.39 34.11 22.24
CA LEU A 13 12.16 32.66 22.32
C LEU A 13 13.49 31.90 22.18
N ALA A 14 14.30 31.86 23.24
CA ALA A 14 15.47 30.98 23.35
C ALA A 14 15.96 30.84 24.80
N ALA A 15 15.03 30.70 25.76
CA ALA A 15 15.39 30.53 27.17
C ALA A 15 14.45 29.57 27.91
N THR A 16 14.08 28.45 27.29
CA THR A 16 13.36 27.37 28.00
C THR A 16 13.49 26.03 27.26
N ALA A 17 14.69 25.45 27.22
CA ALA A 17 14.86 24.01 26.99
C ALA A 17 16.28 23.57 27.42
N PHE A 18 16.33 22.50 28.20
CA PHE A 18 17.51 21.67 28.46
C PHE A 18 18.64 22.21 29.37
N ILE A 19 18.38 22.17 30.68
CA ILE A 19 19.37 21.65 31.65
C ILE A 19 18.64 20.61 32.52
N VAL A 20 18.55 19.37 32.03
CA VAL A 20 18.48 18.19 32.89
C VAL A 20 19.91 17.65 32.94
N MET A 21 20.74 18.34 33.72
CA MET A 21 22.01 17.81 34.18
C MET A 21 21.79 17.55 35.66
N ILE A 22 22.02 16.32 36.09
CA ILE A 22 21.99 15.82 37.47
C ILE A 22 22.32 16.95 38.46
N VAL A 23 21.29 17.58 39.03
CA VAL A 23 21.46 18.51 40.14
C VAL A 23 21.63 17.65 41.38
N GLY A 24 22.87 17.21 41.62
CA GLY A 24 23.32 17.19 42.99
C GLY A 24 23.04 18.58 43.54
N ILE A 25 22.13 18.68 44.52
CA ILE A 25 21.73 19.92 45.16
C ILE A 25 22.97 20.54 45.79
N VAL A 26 23.71 21.34 45.04
CA VAL A 26 24.57 22.36 45.59
C VAL A 26 23.62 23.50 45.91
N VAL A 27 23.06 23.45 47.14
CA VAL A 27 22.55 24.67 47.80
C VAL A 27 23.63 25.73 47.62
N PRO A 28 23.34 26.95 47.15
CA PRO A 28 24.35 27.99 47.09
C PRO A 28 24.99 28.06 48.47
N GLY A 29 26.25 27.64 48.51
CA GLY A 29 27.01 27.57 49.74
C GLY A 29 26.98 28.96 50.34
N HIS A 30 26.26 29.09 51.45
CA HIS A 30 26.60 30.14 52.39
C HIS A 30 28.09 29.95 52.66
N ALA A 31 28.88 31.02 52.53
CA ALA A 31 30.31 30.99 52.87
C ALA A 31 30.49 30.15 54.13
N ALA A 32 31.36 29.13 54.10
CA ALA A 32 31.45 28.08 55.12
C ALA A 32 31.28 28.67 56.54
N ARG A 33 30.08 28.50 57.09
CA ARG A 33 29.77 28.89 58.45
C ARG A 33 30.30 27.79 59.37
N ALA A 34 30.67 28.17 60.59
CA ALA A 34 30.96 27.18 61.61
C ALA A 34 29.75 26.23 61.74
N ALA A 35 30.01 24.94 61.92
CA ALA A 35 28.97 23.91 61.94
C ALA A 35 29.21 22.92 63.08
N SER A 36 28.15 22.61 63.82
CA SER A 36 28.17 21.62 64.91
C SER A 36 27.24 20.45 64.63
N SER A 37 27.49 19.35 65.33
CA SER A 37 26.62 18.18 65.36
C SER A 37 26.34 17.76 66.80
N VAL A 38 25.09 17.43 67.10
CA VAL A 38 24.64 17.03 68.42
C VAL A 38 23.65 15.87 68.31
N THR A 39 23.77 14.90 69.21
CA THR A 39 22.74 13.85 69.39
C THR A 39 21.87 14.20 70.58
N VAL A 40 20.55 14.16 70.41
CA VAL A 40 19.58 14.49 71.47
C VAL A 40 18.75 13.26 71.83
N ASN A 41 18.52 13.04 73.12
CA ASN A 41 17.79 11.91 73.68
C ASN A 41 16.51 12.32 74.41
N THR A 42 16.22 13.63 74.49
CA THR A 42 14.96 14.13 75.06
C THR A 42 14.35 15.22 74.20
N VAL A 43 13.04 15.43 74.34
CA VAL A 43 12.33 16.55 73.70
C VAL A 43 12.92 17.89 74.13
N ALA A 44 13.28 18.05 75.41
CA ALA A 44 13.87 19.28 75.93
C ALA A 44 15.24 19.59 75.29
N GLU A 45 16.08 18.57 75.10
CA GLU A 45 17.35 18.71 74.40
C GLU A 45 17.16 19.10 72.93
N LEU A 46 16.19 18.49 72.22
CA LEU A 46 15.85 18.87 70.85
C LEU A 46 15.41 20.34 70.78
N GLN A 47 14.50 20.75 71.66
CA GLN A 47 14.02 22.13 71.70
C GLN A 47 15.16 23.12 71.95
N SER A 48 16.02 22.83 72.93
CA SER A 48 17.19 23.66 73.26
C SER A 48 18.19 23.73 72.11
N ALA A 49 18.46 22.61 71.44
CA ALA A 49 19.38 22.57 70.30
C ALA A 49 18.88 23.38 69.10
N VAL A 50 17.56 23.38 68.84
CA VAL A 50 16.97 24.18 67.76
C VAL A 50 16.94 25.66 68.11
N SER A 51 16.41 26.05 69.28
CA SER A 51 16.26 27.46 69.64
C SER A 51 17.57 28.15 70.01
N GLY A 52 18.56 27.38 70.47
CA GLY A 52 19.88 27.85 70.89
C GLY A 52 20.95 27.82 69.79
N ALA A 53 20.61 27.41 68.56
CA ALA A 53 21.56 27.34 67.46
C ALA A 53 22.11 28.73 67.11
N VAL A 54 23.43 28.89 67.21
CA VAL A 54 24.17 30.11 66.84
C VAL A 54 24.99 29.95 65.56
N GLU A 55 25.08 28.71 65.07
CA GLU A 55 25.81 28.30 63.87
C GLU A 55 25.03 27.17 63.18
N ASP A 56 25.48 26.72 62.01
CA ASP A 56 24.77 25.66 61.29
C ASP A 56 24.85 24.35 62.10
N THR A 57 23.72 23.73 62.41
CA THR A 57 23.65 22.63 63.39
C THR A 57 22.97 21.40 62.79
N THR A 58 23.63 20.24 62.87
CA THR A 58 23.01 18.93 62.60
C THR A 58 22.61 18.25 63.90
N ILE A 59 21.31 18.03 64.09
CA ILE A 59 20.72 17.40 65.26
C ILE A 59 20.28 15.98 64.87
N THR A 60 20.83 14.97 65.53
CA THR A 60 20.42 13.56 65.34
C THR A 60 19.58 13.12 66.53
N LEU A 61 18.40 12.53 66.28
CA LEU A 61 17.63 11.90 67.36
C LEU A 61 18.33 10.61 67.77
N GLY A 62 18.79 10.55 69.02
CA GLY A 62 19.48 9.40 69.57
C GLY A 62 18.53 8.25 69.90
N ASN A 63 19.10 7.06 70.11
CA ASN A 63 18.34 5.84 70.38
C ASN A 63 17.46 5.90 71.65
N SER A 64 17.73 6.83 72.56
CA SER A 64 16.92 7.04 73.78
C SER A 64 15.85 8.12 73.63
N PHE A 65 15.75 8.77 72.47
CA PHE A 65 14.70 9.75 72.22
C PHE A 65 13.31 9.08 72.31
N PRO A 66 12.34 9.70 73.01
CA PRO A 66 11.06 9.06 73.27
C PRO A 66 10.25 8.90 71.97
N GLN A 67 9.93 7.65 71.63
CA GLN A 67 9.03 7.35 70.49
C GLN A 67 7.61 7.85 70.75
N THR A 68 7.07 7.64 71.96
CA THR A 68 5.82 8.29 72.38
C THR A 68 6.13 9.65 72.99
N LEU A 69 5.71 10.70 72.30
CA LEU A 69 6.02 12.07 72.72
C LEU A 69 5.27 12.42 74.01
N PRO A 70 5.94 13.02 75.01
CA PRO A 70 5.33 13.42 76.28
C PRO A 70 4.33 14.57 76.15
N GLY A 71 4.38 15.31 75.03
CA GLY A 71 3.54 16.44 74.69
C GLY A 71 3.74 16.83 73.23
N ALA A 72 2.95 17.78 72.73
CA ALA A 72 3.20 18.38 71.42
C ALA A 72 4.56 19.12 71.44
N VAL A 73 5.44 18.82 70.49
CA VAL A 73 6.78 19.41 70.43
C VAL A 73 6.72 20.70 69.63
N THR A 74 7.07 21.82 70.26
CA THR A 74 7.18 23.11 69.58
C THR A 74 8.63 23.45 69.32
N LEU A 75 8.97 23.74 68.05
CA LEU A 75 10.30 24.14 67.59
C LEU A 75 10.24 25.55 67.01
N ASN A 76 11.08 26.46 67.50
CA ASN A 76 11.14 27.84 67.03
C ASN A 76 12.54 28.14 66.52
N LEU A 77 12.67 28.40 65.22
CA LEU A 77 13.93 28.71 64.56
C LEU A 77 13.88 30.13 64.00
N ALA A 78 14.51 31.07 64.71
CA ALA A 78 14.58 32.48 64.33
C ALA A 78 15.99 32.95 63.96
N ALA A 79 17.02 32.24 64.45
CA ALA A 79 18.41 32.56 64.15
C ALA A 79 18.70 32.35 62.65
N PRO A 80 19.51 33.21 62.01
CA PRO A 80 19.80 33.13 60.58
C PRO A 80 20.84 32.03 60.27
N VAL A 81 20.58 30.81 60.73
CA VAL A 81 21.44 29.61 60.62
C VAL A 81 20.66 28.45 59.99
N ALA A 82 21.39 27.43 59.53
CA ALA A 82 20.81 26.19 59.04
C ALA A 82 20.73 25.13 60.14
N VAL A 83 19.54 24.60 60.41
CA VAL A 83 19.32 23.49 61.33
C VAL A 83 18.81 22.29 60.55
N ARG A 84 19.55 21.18 60.61
CA ARG A 84 19.16 19.88 60.06
C ARG A 84 18.79 18.95 61.21
N ILE A 85 17.58 18.39 61.18
CA ILE A 85 17.09 17.41 62.14
C ILE A 85 16.95 16.08 61.42
N ASP A 86 17.78 15.10 61.81
CA ASP A 86 17.76 13.74 61.30
C ASP A 86 17.13 12.80 62.35
N GLY A 87 15.99 12.22 61.99
CA GLY A 87 15.23 11.32 62.85
C GLY A 87 15.82 9.92 63.00
N SER A 88 16.87 9.57 62.26
CA SER A 88 17.49 8.23 62.27
C SER A 88 16.51 7.08 61.99
N GLY A 89 15.46 7.34 61.21
CA GLY A 89 14.42 6.36 60.86
C GLY A 89 13.43 6.06 61.99
N MET A 90 13.38 6.90 63.04
CA MET A 90 12.52 6.69 64.20
C MET A 90 11.04 6.87 63.83
N THR A 91 10.19 6.00 64.40
CA THR A 91 8.73 6.21 64.44
C THR A 91 8.35 6.97 65.70
N LEU A 92 7.66 8.09 65.52
CA LEU A 92 7.10 8.91 66.59
C LEU A 92 5.58 8.73 66.65
N TYR A 93 5.09 8.66 67.88
CA TYR A 93 3.69 8.66 68.25
C TYR A 93 3.35 9.95 68.99
N PRO A 94 2.18 10.57 68.75
CA PRO A 94 1.86 11.84 69.36
C PRO A 94 1.49 11.66 70.83
N ALA A 95 1.52 12.75 71.59
CA ALA A 95 0.89 12.80 72.90
C ALA A 95 -0.63 12.59 72.79
N ALA A 96 -1.32 12.39 73.93
CA ALA A 96 -2.77 12.17 73.96
C ALA A 96 -3.60 13.29 73.28
N THR A 97 -3.08 14.51 73.23
CA THR A 97 -3.67 15.64 72.51
C THR A 97 -2.60 16.40 71.72
N GLY A 98 -3.02 17.03 70.61
CA GLY A 98 -2.14 17.89 69.80
C GLY A 98 -1.38 17.17 68.68
N ARG A 99 -0.46 17.91 68.05
CA ARG A 99 0.38 17.44 66.94
C ARG A 99 1.66 16.78 67.46
N HIS A 100 2.37 16.04 66.61
CA HIS A 100 3.74 15.62 66.92
C HIS A 100 4.63 16.85 67.03
N LEU A 101 4.71 17.62 65.94
CA LEU A 101 5.58 18.79 65.83
C LEU A 101 4.77 20.02 65.37
N THR A 102 5.04 21.15 66.01
CA THR A 102 4.70 22.49 65.52
C THR A 102 6.00 23.26 65.34
N VAL A 103 6.30 23.69 64.13
CA VAL A 103 7.56 24.36 63.80
C VAL A 103 7.28 25.77 63.31
N THR A 104 8.02 26.75 63.81
CA THR A 104 8.01 28.13 63.28
C THR A 104 9.40 28.49 62.80
N THR A 105 9.55 28.85 61.53
CA THR A 105 10.77 29.40 60.97
C THR A 105 10.57 30.89 60.67
N SER A 106 11.56 31.73 60.95
CA SER A 106 11.49 33.16 60.70
C SER A 106 12.83 33.75 60.27
N GLY A 107 12.83 35.03 59.88
CA GLY A 107 14.03 35.71 59.38
C GLY A 107 14.56 35.03 58.12
N SER A 108 15.86 34.77 58.09
CA SER A 108 16.56 34.04 57.01
C SER A 108 17.09 32.68 57.48
N SER A 109 16.41 32.03 58.43
CA SER A 109 16.77 30.69 58.91
C SER A 109 16.58 29.60 57.84
N SER A 110 17.21 28.44 58.02
CA SER A 110 16.98 27.27 57.18
C SER A 110 16.69 26.03 58.03
N LEU A 111 15.60 25.33 57.75
CA LEU A 111 15.23 24.08 58.39
C LEU A 111 15.32 22.92 57.39
N ARG A 112 15.99 21.85 57.78
CA ARG A 112 15.88 20.53 57.14
C ARG A 112 15.36 19.50 58.16
N LEU A 113 14.31 18.75 57.82
CA LEU A 113 13.78 17.67 58.66
C LEU A 113 13.66 16.39 57.83
N GLU A 114 14.24 15.30 58.32
CA GLU A 114 14.30 14.05 57.56
C GLU A 114 14.31 12.77 58.39
N ASN A 115 14.06 11.64 57.71
CA ASN A 115 14.16 10.28 58.24
C ASN A 115 13.27 10.02 59.46
N LEU A 116 11.98 10.35 59.37
CA LEU A 116 11.00 10.15 60.44
C LEU A 116 9.71 9.51 59.94
N THR A 117 9.12 8.68 60.78
CA THR A 117 7.73 8.23 60.62
C THR A 117 6.87 8.87 61.72
N PHE A 118 5.76 9.49 61.34
CA PHE A 118 4.72 10.00 62.22
C PHE A 118 3.49 9.11 62.09
N ALA A 119 3.15 8.40 63.16
CA ALA A 119 2.08 7.41 63.12
C ALA A 119 1.23 7.45 64.39
N LEU A 120 0.08 6.80 64.36
CA LEU A 120 -0.63 6.41 65.57
C LEU A 120 -0.23 4.99 65.98
N PRO A 121 -0.25 4.65 67.28
CA PRO A 121 -0.13 3.26 67.71
C PRO A 121 -1.19 2.39 67.03
N ALA A 122 -0.85 1.13 66.73
CA ALA A 122 -1.80 0.20 66.11
C ALA A 122 -3.08 0.07 66.95
N GLY A 123 -4.25 0.16 66.31
CA GLY A 123 -5.55 0.12 66.97
C GLY A 123 -5.94 1.40 67.72
N SER A 124 -5.14 2.46 67.64
CA SER A 124 -5.45 3.75 68.25
C SER A 124 -6.72 4.38 67.65
N THR A 125 -7.59 4.88 68.52
CA THR A 125 -8.76 5.70 68.16
C THR A 125 -8.47 7.20 68.29
N ALA A 126 -7.20 7.58 68.51
CA ALA A 126 -6.83 8.96 68.77
C ALA A 126 -7.09 9.85 67.54
N THR A 127 -7.65 11.04 67.78
CA THR A 127 -7.97 12.04 66.74
C THR A 127 -6.90 13.12 66.64
N ASN A 128 -5.63 12.76 66.79
CA ASN A 128 -4.51 13.67 66.99
C ASN A 128 -3.32 13.34 66.07
N GLY A 129 -2.20 14.06 66.22
CA GLY A 129 -0.98 13.84 65.44
C GLY A 129 -0.76 14.81 64.27
N GLY A 130 0.20 14.46 63.43
CA GLY A 130 0.70 15.29 62.31
C GLY A 130 1.78 16.31 62.68
N VAL A 131 2.20 17.08 61.68
CA VAL A 131 3.23 18.14 61.73
C VAL A 131 2.65 19.41 61.15
N TYR A 132 2.98 20.57 61.72
CA TYR A 132 2.59 21.87 61.16
C TYR A 132 3.78 22.82 61.13
N VAL A 133 4.03 23.45 59.99
CA VAL A 133 5.14 24.38 59.78
C VAL A 133 4.61 25.76 59.44
N THR A 134 4.89 26.75 60.28
CA THR A 134 4.64 28.17 60.03
C THR A 134 5.93 28.82 59.52
N GLN A 135 5.94 29.20 58.24
CA GLN A 135 7.11 29.80 57.60
C GLN A 135 6.93 31.31 57.47
N GLN A 136 7.87 32.08 58.02
CA GLN A 136 7.88 33.54 58.01
C GLN A 136 9.17 34.09 57.39
N GLY A 137 9.12 35.34 56.92
CA GLY A 137 10.28 36.02 56.33
C GLY A 137 10.81 35.32 55.07
N THR A 138 12.13 35.24 54.93
CA THR A 138 12.80 34.58 53.80
C THR A 138 13.36 33.21 54.19
N SER A 139 12.94 32.66 55.34
CA SER A 139 13.40 31.36 55.83
C SER A 139 13.15 30.24 54.81
N THR A 140 13.99 29.22 54.80
CA THR A 140 13.85 28.06 53.89
C THR A 140 13.49 26.80 54.67
N VAL A 141 12.66 25.94 54.08
CA VAL A 141 12.24 24.68 54.68
C VAL A 141 12.41 23.54 53.66
N ALA A 142 13.10 22.49 54.06
CA ALA A 142 13.28 21.26 53.29
C ALA A 142 12.86 20.05 54.13
N LEU A 143 11.85 19.33 53.68
CA LEU A 143 11.38 18.10 54.31
C LEU A 143 11.68 16.93 53.37
N SER A 144 12.26 15.85 53.88
CA SER A 144 12.50 14.66 53.05
C SER A 144 12.43 13.35 53.82
N ASP A 145 12.14 12.25 53.14
CA ASP A 145 12.22 10.91 53.73
C ASP A 145 11.28 10.77 54.95
N LEU A 146 10.09 11.36 54.86
CA LEU A 146 9.08 11.38 55.93
C LEU A 146 7.91 10.44 55.61
N ASP A 147 7.40 9.77 56.64
CA ASP A 147 6.21 8.93 56.53
C ASP A 147 5.11 9.42 57.47
N PHE A 148 3.89 9.56 56.97
CA PHE A 148 2.72 9.94 57.73
C PHE A 148 1.65 8.85 57.59
N VAL A 149 1.40 8.11 58.67
CA VAL A 149 0.63 6.85 58.60
C VAL A 149 -0.56 6.87 59.56
N GLY A 150 -1.76 6.72 59.02
CA GLY A 150 -2.98 6.47 59.79
C GLY A 150 -3.47 7.64 60.66
N LEU A 151 -2.94 8.85 60.45
CA LEU A 151 -3.26 10.01 61.28
C LEU A 151 -4.72 10.44 61.10
N LYS A 152 -5.31 10.98 62.17
CA LYS A 152 -6.75 11.34 62.23
C LYS A 152 -6.99 12.86 62.21
N THR A 153 -5.95 13.59 61.85
CA THR A 153 -5.90 15.03 61.58
C THR A 153 -5.12 15.23 60.28
N THR A 154 -5.10 16.46 59.74
CA THR A 154 -4.18 16.81 58.65
C THR A 154 -2.75 16.45 59.03
N ALA A 155 -2.19 15.48 58.30
CA ALA A 155 -0.89 14.89 58.60
C ALA A 155 0.27 15.90 58.49
N LEU A 156 0.28 16.74 57.46
CA LEU A 156 1.25 17.81 57.28
C LEU A 156 0.55 19.11 56.89
N GLY A 157 0.83 20.19 57.61
CA GLY A 157 0.31 21.51 57.29
C GLY A 157 1.42 22.54 57.12
N PHE A 158 1.22 23.45 56.18
CA PHE A 158 2.05 24.63 55.97
C PHE A 158 1.22 25.90 56.15
N GLY A 159 1.79 26.89 56.82
CA GLY A 159 1.19 28.21 57.04
C GLY A 159 2.22 29.33 57.06
N GLY A 160 1.76 30.55 57.35
CA GLY A 160 2.60 31.76 57.44
C GLY A 160 2.63 32.57 56.15
N SER A 161 3.36 33.70 56.18
CA SER A 161 3.46 34.66 55.07
C SER A 161 4.90 34.84 54.55
N GLY A 162 5.79 33.90 54.87
CA GLY A 162 7.16 33.92 54.36
C GLY A 162 7.23 33.66 52.86
N THR A 163 8.23 34.23 52.18
CA THR A 163 8.48 34.10 50.73
C THR A 163 9.60 33.11 50.39
N GLY A 164 10.30 32.59 51.40
CA GLY A 164 11.42 31.67 51.17
C GLY A 164 11.00 30.31 50.60
N LYS A 165 11.97 29.57 50.07
CA LYS A 165 11.75 28.28 49.39
C LYS A 165 11.19 27.23 50.36
N LEU A 166 10.21 26.47 49.90
CA LEU A 166 9.71 25.27 50.57
C LEU A 166 9.90 24.07 49.63
N SER A 167 10.44 22.97 50.15
CA SER A 167 10.54 21.70 49.43
C SER A 167 10.13 20.51 50.27
N LEU A 168 9.42 19.56 49.65
CA LEU A 168 9.04 18.27 50.25
C LEU A 168 9.39 17.16 49.25
N THR A 169 10.19 16.18 49.65
CA THR A 169 10.66 15.12 48.72
C THR A 169 10.62 13.73 49.34
N ARG A 170 10.47 12.69 48.51
CA ARG A 170 10.60 11.27 48.93
C ARG A 170 9.83 10.96 50.22
N SER A 171 8.54 11.27 50.25
CA SER A 171 7.73 11.17 51.46
C SER A 171 6.38 10.55 51.18
N SER A 172 5.85 9.80 52.14
CA SER A 172 4.61 9.02 51.98
C SER A 172 3.53 9.43 52.99
N PHE A 173 2.28 9.47 52.54
CA PHE A 173 1.08 9.78 53.30
C PHE A 173 0.06 8.66 53.09
N VAL A 174 -0.06 7.76 54.06
CA VAL A 174 -0.82 6.51 53.90
C VAL A 174 -1.94 6.40 54.93
N GLY A 175 -3.18 6.24 54.46
CA GLY A 175 -4.33 5.93 55.30
C GLY A 175 -4.73 7.04 56.28
N ASN A 176 -4.34 8.29 56.03
CA ASN A 176 -4.71 9.42 56.89
C ASN A 176 -6.17 9.80 56.65
N SER A 177 -6.81 10.34 57.68
CA SER A 177 -8.18 10.85 57.56
C SER A 177 -8.35 12.14 58.34
N ALA A 178 -9.03 13.13 57.76
CA ALA A 178 -9.34 14.39 58.42
C ALA A 178 -10.66 14.95 57.90
N SER A 179 -11.14 16.06 58.48
CA SER A 179 -12.29 16.80 57.94
C SER A 179 -12.07 17.23 56.48
N SER A 180 -10.87 17.72 56.17
CA SER A 180 -10.36 18.02 54.83
C SER A 180 -8.84 17.91 54.84
N ALA A 181 -8.19 17.74 53.68
CA ALA A 181 -6.72 17.73 53.56
C ALA A 181 -6.09 16.70 54.50
N ALA A 182 -6.50 15.44 54.37
CA ALA A 182 -6.09 14.38 55.30
C ALA A 182 -4.56 14.18 55.31
N ALA A 183 -3.93 14.31 54.15
CA ALA A 183 -2.47 14.24 54.03
C ALA A 183 -1.82 15.62 54.18
N LEU A 184 -2.17 16.58 53.32
CA LEU A 184 -1.40 17.83 53.20
C LEU A 184 -2.29 19.07 53.07
N LEU A 185 -2.10 20.03 53.98
CA LEU A 185 -2.68 21.37 53.89
C LEU A 185 -1.61 22.39 53.49
N TYR A 186 -1.75 23.02 52.34
CA TYR A 186 -0.87 24.07 51.87
C TYR A 186 -1.53 25.45 52.03
N GLY A 187 -1.20 26.17 53.11
CA GLY A 187 -1.82 27.42 53.51
C GLY A 187 -0.87 28.61 53.62
N ARG A 188 0.05 28.80 52.66
CA ARG A 188 1.06 29.88 52.67
C ARG A 188 0.55 31.31 52.42
N GLY A 189 -0.73 31.58 52.73
CA GLY A 189 -1.35 32.92 52.73
C GLY A 189 -0.95 33.85 51.57
N SER A 190 -0.85 35.15 51.85
CA SER A 190 -0.54 36.20 50.86
C SER A 190 0.92 36.21 50.35
N ALA A 191 1.70 35.17 50.60
CA ALA A 191 3.08 35.12 50.16
C ALA A 191 3.17 34.59 48.71
N VAL A 192 3.70 35.40 47.81
CA VAL A 192 4.09 34.94 46.48
C VAL A 192 5.38 34.13 46.62
N ALA A 193 5.24 32.81 46.79
CA ALA A 193 6.36 31.90 47.04
C ALA A 193 6.39 30.75 46.03
N ALA A 194 7.59 30.25 45.77
CA ALA A 194 7.80 29.03 44.99
C ALA A 194 7.95 27.82 45.92
N THR A 195 7.13 26.81 45.71
CA THR A 195 7.16 25.53 46.43
C THR A 195 7.34 24.39 45.44
N THR A 196 8.20 23.42 45.78
CA THR A 196 8.47 22.22 44.97
C THR A 196 8.22 20.95 45.78
N MET A 197 7.47 20.02 45.23
CA MET A 197 7.17 18.72 45.82
C MET A 197 7.53 17.64 44.81
N SER A 198 8.29 16.62 45.21
CA SER A 198 8.74 15.59 44.25
C SER A 198 8.87 14.21 44.88
N GLY A 199 8.44 13.17 44.15
CA GLY A 199 8.53 11.79 44.63
C GLY A 199 7.68 11.57 45.89
N LEU A 200 6.42 11.99 45.86
CA LEU A 200 5.50 11.84 46.99
C LEU A 200 4.49 10.73 46.73
N THR A 201 4.13 9.97 47.76
CA THR A 201 3.04 8.99 47.68
C THR A 201 1.89 9.42 48.60
N PHE A 202 0.71 9.63 48.04
CA PHE A 202 -0.54 9.85 48.74
C PHE A 202 -1.45 8.65 48.51
N GLU A 203 -1.54 7.77 49.50
CA GLU A 203 -2.28 6.52 49.37
C GLU A 203 -3.42 6.43 50.40
N ALA A 204 -4.63 6.13 49.92
CA ALA A 204 -5.80 5.83 50.75
C ALA A 204 -6.13 6.94 51.79
N ASN A 205 -5.85 8.21 51.48
CA ASN A 205 -6.20 9.31 52.36
C ASN A 205 -7.67 9.69 52.19
N ARG A 206 -8.37 9.95 53.29
CA ARG A 206 -9.82 10.17 53.29
C ARG A 206 -10.22 11.49 53.97
N GLY A 207 -10.78 12.41 53.19
CA GLY A 207 -11.52 13.57 53.69
C GLY A 207 -12.94 13.16 54.08
N LEU A 208 -13.40 13.58 55.26
CA LEU A 208 -14.61 13.03 55.90
C LEU A 208 -15.79 13.98 56.04
N SER A 209 -15.54 15.27 56.31
CA SER A 209 -16.60 16.29 56.48
C SER A 209 -15.96 17.65 56.82
N GLY A 210 -15.75 18.49 55.81
CA GLY A 210 -15.23 19.85 55.98
C GLY A 210 -16.35 20.90 55.95
N ALA A 211 -16.24 21.95 56.78
CA ALA A 211 -16.95 23.20 56.51
C ALA A 211 -16.26 23.86 55.29
N GLY A 212 -16.94 23.84 54.13
CA GLY A 212 -16.44 24.44 52.90
C GLY A 212 -15.63 23.51 51.98
N TYR A 213 -15.34 24.04 50.80
CA TYR A 213 -14.75 23.41 49.61
C TYR A 213 -13.47 22.63 49.95
N SER A 214 -13.48 21.34 49.66
CA SER A 214 -12.57 20.38 50.29
C SER A 214 -11.76 19.59 49.27
N GLY A 215 -10.65 18.97 49.72
CA GLY A 215 -9.88 17.96 49.00
C GLY A 215 -9.55 16.78 49.91
N GLY A 216 -9.51 15.56 49.36
CA GLY A 216 -9.32 14.32 50.11
C GLY A 216 -7.90 14.19 50.68
N ALA A 217 -6.88 14.08 49.82
CA ALA A 217 -5.50 14.03 50.26
C ALA A 217 -4.93 15.44 50.55
N MET A 218 -5.00 16.33 49.57
CA MET A 218 -4.35 17.63 49.61
C MET A 218 -5.33 18.78 49.40
N ARG A 219 -5.13 19.87 50.15
CA ARG A 219 -5.81 21.15 49.92
C ARG A 219 -4.81 22.28 49.81
N VAL A 220 -4.94 23.09 48.75
CA VAL A 220 -4.34 24.42 48.64
C VAL A 220 -5.37 25.42 49.14
N ASP A 221 -5.04 26.08 50.25
CA ASP A 221 -6.00 26.87 51.02
C ASP A 221 -6.20 28.29 50.47
N ALA A 222 -7.32 28.89 50.87
CA ALA A 222 -7.73 30.20 50.40
C ALA A 222 -6.68 31.27 50.69
N GLY A 223 -6.46 32.15 49.70
CA GLY A 223 -5.50 33.24 49.80
C GLY A 223 -4.04 32.86 49.55
N ALA A 224 -3.70 31.56 49.41
CA ALA A 224 -2.37 31.13 48.99
C ALA A 224 -1.99 31.74 47.63
N GLN A 225 -0.72 32.13 47.44
CA GLN A 225 -0.23 32.74 46.20
C GLN A 225 1.08 32.12 45.71
N GLY A 226 1.47 32.41 44.47
CA GLY A 226 2.75 32.00 43.90
C GLY A 226 2.67 30.74 43.04
N SER A 227 3.68 29.86 43.14
CA SER A 227 3.76 28.64 42.35
C SER A 227 3.94 27.41 43.22
N LEU A 228 3.28 26.33 42.83
CA LEU A 228 3.41 25.01 43.43
C LEU A 228 3.64 24.00 42.31
N LEU A 229 4.86 23.48 42.26
CA LEU A 229 5.22 22.35 41.40
C LEU A 229 5.11 21.07 42.22
N ILE A 230 4.33 20.11 41.74
CA ILE A 230 4.33 18.72 42.15
C ILE A 230 4.83 17.92 40.96
N GLU A 231 5.81 17.04 41.18
CA GLU A 231 6.30 16.17 40.13
C GLU A 231 6.63 14.77 40.61
N ASP A 232 6.60 13.80 39.69
CA ASP A 232 6.98 12.41 39.95
C ASP A 232 6.22 11.82 41.17
N SER A 233 4.97 12.23 41.41
CA SER A 233 4.20 11.91 42.61
C SER A 233 2.94 11.09 42.34
N LEU A 234 2.64 10.17 43.25
CA LEU A 234 1.55 9.20 43.16
C LEU A 234 0.39 9.60 44.08
N PHE A 235 -0.82 9.61 43.54
CA PHE A 235 -2.08 9.79 44.25
C PHE A 235 -2.97 8.57 43.99
N LEU A 236 -3.00 7.66 44.95
CA LEU A 236 -3.66 6.36 44.86
C LEU A 236 -4.83 6.26 45.84
N ASN A 237 -6.03 6.01 45.32
CA ASN A 237 -7.24 5.72 46.10
C ASN A 237 -7.59 6.77 47.17
N ASN A 238 -7.29 8.05 46.91
CA ASN A 238 -7.65 9.12 47.83
C ASN A 238 -9.11 9.50 47.63
N THR A 239 -9.82 9.74 48.73
CA THR A 239 -11.26 9.94 48.70
C THR A 239 -11.67 11.20 49.45
N PHE A 240 -12.67 11.89 48.91
CA PHE A 240 -13.42 12.88 49.66
C PHE A 240 -14.88 12.45 49.72
N VAL A 241 -15.42 12.26 50.93
CA VAL A 241 -16.81 11.82 51.15
C VAL A 241 -17.54 12.74 52.13
N ASP A 242 -18.83 12.95 51.90
CA ASP A 242 -19.82 13.50 52.84
C ASP A 242 -19.40 14.76 53.62
N GLY A 243 -18.90 15.78 52.90
CA GLY A 243 -18.50 17.05 53.49
C GLY A 243 -18.99 18.31 52.75
N GLY A 244 -19.47 19.28 53.54
CA GLY A 244 -19.70 20.66 53.11
C GLY A 244 -20.87 20.86 52.12
N SER A 245 -21.02 22.09 51.64
CA SER A 245 -21.99 22.43 50.59
C SER A 245 -21.51 22.06 49.18
N GLN A 246 -20.20 21.82 49.00
CA GLN A 246 -19.54 21.55 47.71
C GLN A 246 -18.36 20.58 47.90
N PRO A 247 -18.63 19.25 47.93
CA PRO A 247 -17.61 18.20 48.05
C PRO A 247 -16.75 18.15 46.77
N ARG A 248 -15.43 18.29 46.85
CA ARG A 248 -14.58 18.35 45.66
C ARG A 248 -13.24 17.62 45.84
N GLY A 249 -12.53 17.36 44.74
CA GLY A 249 -11.09 17.03 44.74
C GLY A 249 -10.69 15.81 45.56
N GLY A 250 -10.96 14.58 45.11
CA GLY A 250 -10.61 13.37 45.87
C GLY A 250 -9.12 13.25 46.20
N ALA A 251 -8.24 13.69 45.29
CA ALA A 251 -6.80 13.83 45.56
C ALA A 251 -6.44 15.26 45.97
N ILE A 252 -6.60 16.24 45.08
CA ILE A 252 -6.16 17.63 45.28
C ILE A 252 -7.35 18.58 45.11
N ALA A 253 -7.52 19.50 46.05
CA ALA A 253 -8.41 20.64 45.88
C ALA A 253 -7.68 21.97 46.07
N LEU A 254 -7.76 22.83 45.06
CA LEU A 254 -7.33 24.21 45.12
C LEU A 254 -8.55 25.09 45.30
N HIS A 255 -8.62 25.77 46.44
CA HIS A 255 -9.80 26.52 46.85
C HIS A 255 -9.45 27.99 47.06
N ASN A 256 -10.01 28.88 46.23
CA ASN A 256 -9.87 30.32 46.35
C ASN A 256 -8.41 30.80 46.55
N ALA A 257 -7.48 30.14 45.88
CA ALA A 257 -6.07 30.48 45.87
C ALA A 257 -5.69 31.16 44.55
N SER A 258 -4.56 31.86 44.57
CA SER A 258 -3.91 32.51 43.43
C SER A 258 -2.59 31.83 43.12
N VAL A 259 -2.60 30.49 43.16
CA VAL A 259 -1.44 29.63 42.91
C VAL A 259 -1.52 29.10 41.48
N GLN A 260 -0.40 29.15 40.76
CA GLN A 260 -0.20 28.29 39.59
C GLN A 260 0.23 26.90 40.09
N LEU A 261 -0.71 25.96 40.08
CA LEU A 261 -0.42 24.56 40.34
C LEU A 261 0.12 23.94 39.05
N THR A 262 1.29 23.31 39.13
CA THR A 262 1.89 22.51 38.05
C THR A 262 2.01 21.08 38.52
N LEU A 263 1.41 20.16 37.78
CA LEU A 263 1.50 18.72 37.95
C LEU A 263 2.30 18.17 36.78
N ASN A 264 3.34 17.40 37.06
CA ASN A 264 4.28 16.97 36.04
C ASN A 264 4.77 15.55 36.33
N ARG A 265 4.54 14.59 35.42
CA ARG A 265 4.93 13.19 35.65
C ARG A 265 4.28 12.59 36.90
N ASP A 266 3.04 12.99 37.18
CA ASP A 266 2.27 12.51 38.33
C ASP A 266 1.30 11.39 37.91
N TYR A 267 0.94 10.51 38.84
CA TYR A 267 -0.01 9.42 38.61
C TYR A 267 -1.19 9.53 39.57
N PHE A 268 -2.41 9.66 39.05
CA PHE A 268 -3.66 9.70 39.79
C PHE A 268 -4.49 8.46 39.48
N ARG A 269 -4.58 7.52 40.43
CA ARG A 269 -5.37 6.29 40.27
C ARG A 269 -6.46 6.14 41.32
N GLY A 270 -7.68 5.84 40.90
CA GLY A 270 -8.75 5.43 41.80
C GLY A 270 -9.20 6.52 42.80
N ASN A 271 -8.84 7.78 42.55
CA ASN A 271 -9.24 8.87 43.43
C ASN A 271 -10.72 9.20 43.20
N SER A 272 -11.46 9.50 44.26
CA SER A 272 -12.90 9.71 44.15
C SER A 272 -13.44 10.85 45.00
N THR A 273 -14.41 11.57 44.45
CA THR A 273 -15.24 12.52 45.19
C THR A 273 -16.68 12.02 45.20
N ALA A 274 -17.28 11.91 46.39
CA ALA A 274 -18.68 11.52 46.54
C ALA A 274 -19.36 12.23 47.72
N SER A 275 -20.68 12.31 47.68
CA SER A 275 -21.52 12.84 48.75
C SER A 275 -22.94 12.27 48.67
N SER A 276 -23.37 11.66 49.76
CA SER A 276 -24.75 11.21 49.96
C SER A 276 -25.74 12.38 50.10
N SER A 277 -25.25 13.58 50.41
CA SER A 277 -26.09 14.76 50.70
C SER A 277 -26.10 15.80 49.58
N LYS A 278 -25.03 15.85 48.77
CA LYS A 278 -24.81 16.80 47.67
C LYS A 278 -24.12 16.10 46.49
N PRO A 279 -24.72 15.04 45.91
CA PRO A 279 -24.10 14.30 44.81
C PRO A 279 -23.86 15.17 43.56
N GLY A 280 -24.81 16.04 43.19
CA GLY A 280 -24.67 17.02 42.09
C GLY A 280 -23.81 18.25 42.42
N SER A 281 -22.80 18.07 43.26
CA SER A 281 -21.73 19.04 43.52
C SER A 281 -20.44 18.32 43.89
N ALA A 282 -20.39 17.00 43.64
CA ALA A 282 -19.29 16.10 43.98
C ALA A 282 -18.32 16.01 42.80
N ASP A 283 -17.58 17.09 42.60
CA ASP A 283 -16.78 17.34 41.40
C ASP A 283 -15.30 16.99 41.61
N GLY A 284 -14.54 16.80 40.53
CA GLY A 284 -13.08 16.69 40.60
C GLY A 284 -12.63 15.43 41.31
N GLY A 285 -12.80 14.26 40.69
CA GLY A 285 -12.47 12.97 41.34
C GLY A 285 -11.00 12.87 41.75
N ALA A 286 -10.09 13.35 40.90
CA ALA A 286 -8.68 13.56 41.26
C ALA A 286 -8.42 15.02 41.66
N VAL A 287 -8.51 15.97 40.73
CA VAL A 287 -8.11 17.36 40.93
C VAL A 287 -9.32 18.28 40.77
N SER A 288 -9.51 19.18 41.72
CA SER A 288 -10.46 20.29 41.65
C SER A 288 -9.76 21.62 41.81
N VAL A 289 -10.11 22.59 40.99
CA VAL A 289 -9.73 24.00 41.13
C VAL A 289 -11.01 24.84 41.15
N PHE A 290 -11.22 25.58 42.24
CA PHE A 290 -12.43 26.37 42.40
C PHE A 290 -12.13 27.78 42.91
N ASN A 291 -12.44 28.77 42.07
CA ASN A 291 -12.17 30.18 42.30
C ASN A 291 -13.47 30.98 42.48
N SER A 292 -14.22 30.82 43.57
CA SER A 292 -15.47 31.57 43.76
C SER A 292 -15.31 33.03 44.17
N THR A 293 -14.12 33.47 44.58
CA THR A 293 -13.92 34.81 45.15
C THR A 293 -13.30 35.78 44.14
N PRO A 294 -13.59 37.10 44.25
CA PRO A 294 -13.06 38.12 43.35
C PRO A 294 -11.53 38.11 43.24
N GLY A 295 -10.81 37.81 44.33
CA GLY A 295 -9.35 37.85 44.40
C GLY A 295 -8.65 36.58 43.92
N SER A 296 -9.37 35.47 43.74
CA SER A 296 -8.78 34.18 43.36
C SER A 296 -8.64 34.02 41.85
N ASN A 297 -7.53 33.44 41.41
CA ASN A 297 -7.22 33.15 40.00
C ASN A 297 -6.31 31.92 39.84
N GLY A 298 -6.48 30.96 40.75
CA GLY A 298 -5.69 29.72 40.75
C GLY A 298 -5.82 29.01 39.41
N SER A 299 -4.70 28.56 38.90
CA SER A 299 -4.56 28.00 37.55
C SER A 299 -3.87 26.65 37.62
N LEU A 300 -4.12 25.80 36.63
CA LEU A 300 -3.62 24.44 36.59
C LEU A 300 -2.85 24.18 35.30
N ARG A 301 -1.64 23.64 35.43
CA ARG A 301 -0.86 23.07 34.35
C ARG A 301 -0.60 21.60 34.64
N VAL A 302 -0.84 20.73 33.67
CA VAL A 302 -0.63 19.29 33.74
C VAL A 302 0.22 18.88 32.55
N SER A 303 1.32 18.18 32.78
CA SER A 303 2.17 17.60 31.74
C SER A 303 2.59 16.17 32.09
N ASP A 304 2.73 15.32 31.08
CA ASP A 304 3.34 13.99 31.20
C ASP A 304 2.71 13.10 32.29
N SER A 305 1.43 13.32 32.62
CA SER A 305 0.78 12.73 33.80
C SER A 305 -0.30 11.70 33.41
N VAL A 306 -0.60 10.78 34.32
CA VAL A 306 -1.58 9.70 34.11
C VAL A 306 -2.74 9.85 35.08
N PHE A 307 -3.96 9.85 34.55
CA PHE A 307 -5.21 9.83 35.30
C PHE A 307 -5.98 8.55 34.96
N GLU A 308 -5.97 7.59 35.86
CA GLU A 308 -6.59 6.28 35.66
C GLU A 308 -7.72 6.01 36.67
N ALA A 309 -8.90 5.63 36.20
CA ALA A 309 -9.99 5.13 37.04
C ALA A 309 -10.41 6.07 38.18
N ASN A 310 -10.27 7.39 38.01
CA ASN A 310 -10.76 8.37 38.97
C ASN A 310 -12.27 8.56 38.79
N GLN A 311 -12.97 8.92 39.86
CA GLN A 311 -14.43 9.02 39.88
C GLN A 311 -14.94 10.33 40.50
N ALA A 312 -15.88 10.98 39.83
CA ALA A 312 -16.70 12.06 40.39
C ALA A 312 -18.17 11.69 40.20
N GLN A 313 -19.02 11.95 41.21
CA GLN A 313 -20.46 11.65 41.05
C GLN A 313 -21.17 12.65 40.12
N ASP A 314 -20.56 13.81 39.88
CA ASP A 314 -21.05 14.85 38.99
C ASP A 314 -20.01 15.15 37.91
N ASP A 315 -19.17 16.17 38.13
CA ASP A 315 -18.39 16.78 37.07
C ASP A 315 -16.86 16.55 37.22
N GLY A 316 -16.15 16.32 36.12
CA GLY A 316 -14.68 16.32 36.11
C GLY A 316 -14.00 15.20 36.90
N ALA A 317 -14.20 13.93 36.53
CA ALA A 317 -13.60 12.78 37.23
C ALA A 317 -12.08 12.84 37.40
N ALA A 318 -11.36 13.37 36.41
CA ALA A 318 -9.94 13.66 36.56
C ALA A 318 -9.72 15.11 36.99
N ILE A 319 -10.27 16.06 36.23
CA ILE A 319 -10.03 17.49 36.45
C ILE A 319 -11.36 18.22 36.39
N PHE A 320 -11.68 18.92 37.47
CA PHE A 320 -12.72 19.94 37.52
C PHE A 320 -12.06 21.30 37.74
N LEU A 321 -12.37 22.28 36.91
CA LEU A 321 -11.87 23.63 37.07
C LEU A 321 -12.97 24.66 36.83
N GLU A 322 -13.21 25.51 37.83
CA GLU A 322 -14.17 26.60 37.74
C GLU A 322 -13.48 27.92 38.07
N GLY A 323 -13.53 28.85 37.10
CA GLY A 323 -13.04 30.20 37.27
C GLY A 323 -14.03 31.09 38.04
N ARG A 324 -13.67 32.37 38.16
CA ARG A 324 -14.36 33.29 39.07
C ARG A 324 -15.60 33.97 38.52
N ALA A 325 -16.49 34.34 39.45
CA ALA A 325 -17.68 35.14 39.20
C ALA A 325 -17.39 36.66 39.02
N ALA A 326 -18.42 37.38 38.58
CA ALA A 326 -18.51 38.61 37.79
C ALA A 326 -17.86 39.95 38.22
N THR A 327 -16.87 39.98 39.10
CA THR A 327 -16.52 41.26 39.78
C THR A 327 -15.21 41.94 39.30
N GLN A 328 -14.57 41.49 38.22
CA GLN A 328 -13.17 41.85 37.91
C GLN A 328 -12.87 42.20 36.43
N ALA A 329 -11.78 42.97 36.24
CA ALA A 329 -11.31 43.63 35.01
C ALA A 329 -10.74 42.72 33.90
N GLU A 330 -10.62 41.41 34.12
CA GLU A 330 -10.04 40.45 33.17
C GLU A 330 -11.04 39.35 32.81
N LYS A 331 -11.12 39.05 31.50
CA LYS A 331 -12.09 38.11 30.92
C LYS A 331 -11.78 36.64 31.22
N PHE A 332 -10.51 36.24 31.27
CA PHE A 332 -10.07 34.85 31.48
C PHE A 332 -8.84 34.74 32.41
N PRO A 333 -9.01 35.04 33.71
CA PRO A 333 -7.91 35.10 34.67
C PRO A 333 -7.41 33.72 35.10
N THR A 334 -8.17 32.65 34.82
CA THR A 334 -7.83 31.28 35.20
C THR A 334 -7.45 30.50 33.95
N GLN A 335 -6.29 29.84 34.01
CA GLN A 335 -5.73 29.05 32.91
C GLN A 335 -5.76 27.57 33.26
N LEU A 336 -6.15 26.75 32.29
CA LEU A 336 -6.02 25.29 32.31
C LEU A 336 -5.12 24.89 31.14
N VAL A 337 -3.97 24.30 31.42
CA VAL A 337 -3.08 23.76 30.38
C VAL A 337 -2.87 22.28 30.64
N VAL A 338 -3.20 21.43 29.67
CA VAL A 338 -3.07 19.98 29.78
C VAL A 338 -2.33 19.48 28.55
N GLU A 339 -1.14 18.95 28.75
CA GLU A 339 -0.20 18.57 27.70
C GLU A 339 0.30 17.14 27.92
N ASN A 340 0.46 16.37 26.83
CA ASN A 340 1.16 15.07 26.86
C ASN A 340 0.72 14.12 27.98
N SER A 341 -0.57 14.10 28.34
CA SER A 341 -1.09 13.32 29.47
C SER A 341 -2.08 12.23 29.04
N THR A 342 -2.17 11.14 29.80
CA THR A 342 -3.13 10.03 29.56
C THR A 342 -4.28 10.08 30.56
N PHE A 343 -5.51 9.95 30.05
CA PHE A 343 -6.73 9.83 30.82
C PHE A 343 -7.40 8.51 30.45
N SER A 344 -7.46 7.55 31.37
CA SER A 344 -8.03 6.22 31.11
C SER A 344 -9.06 5.80 32.15
N LYS A 345 -10.20 5.24 31.71
CA LYS A 345 -11.24 4.63 32.56
C LYS A 345 -11.82 5.56 33.65
N ASN A 346 -11.67 6.87 33.52
CA ASN A 346 -12.24 7.81 34.48
C ASN A 346 -13.76 7.88 34.30
N VAL A 347 -14.48 8.10 35.40
CA VAL A 347 -15.95 8.02 35.46
C VAL A 347 -16.53 9.30 36.06
N SER A 348 -17.19 10.12 35.25
CA SER A 348 -17.96 11.30 35.71
C SER A 348 -19.46 11.01 35.63
N GLY A 349 -20.25 11.52 36.56
CA GLY A 349 -21.69 11.23 36.64
C GLY A 349 -21.93 9.78 37.07
N ASP A 350 -22.47 9.56 38.28
CA ASP A 350 -22.84 8.21 38.69
C ASP A 350 -23.90 7.60 37.74
N ALA A 351 -24.00 6.27 37.70
CA ALA A 351 -25.08 5.53 37.01
C ALA A 351 -26.52 5.82 37.53
N GLY A 352 -26.68 6.84 38.39
CA GLY A 352 -27.91 7.25 39.08
C GLY A 352 -28.62 8.49 38.51
N GLY A 353 -28.15 9.09 37.41
CA GLY A 353 -28.92 10.08 36.64
C GLY A 353 -28.65 11.57 36.94
N PHE A 354 -27.47 11.92 37.47
CA PHE A 354 -26.97 13.31 37.48
C PHE A 354 -26.14 13.53 36.21
N ASP A 355 -26.49 14.56 35.42
CA ASP A 355 -26.31 14.53 33.96
C ASP A 355 -25.58 15.77 33.40
N THR A 356 -24.40 16.11 33.93
CA THR A 356 -23.43 17.05 33.32
C THR A 356 -21.97 16.54 33.42
N GLY A 357 -21.05 17.15 32.64
CA GLY A 357 -19.60 17.02 32.83
C GLY A 357 -18.80 15.96 32.06
N GLY A 358 -17.50 16.20 31.87
CA GLY A 358 -16.53 15.30 31.20
C GLY A 358 -15.47 14.76 32.17
N VAL A 359 -14.43 14.07 31.69
CA VAL A 359 -13.25 13.72 32.51
C VAL A 359 -12.44 14.96 32.88
N ILE A 360 -12.34 15.87 31.91
CA ILE A 360 -11.91 17.25 32.15
C ILE A 360 -13.13 18.13 31.98
N GLN A 361 -13.38 18.98 32.97
CA GLN A 361 -14.37 20.02 32.88
C GLN A 361 -13.80 21.37 33.25
N ALA A 362 -14.11 22.36 32.41
CA ALA A 362 -13.86 23.76 32.71
C ALA A 362 -15.16 24.56 32.69
N SER A 363 -15.30 25.48 33.63
CA SER A 363 -16.49 26.31 33.83
C SER A 363 -16.12 27.76 34.14
N LEU A 364 -16.91 28.74 33.69
CA LEU A 364 -16.79 30.18 34.00
C LEU A 364 -15.40 30.83 33.83
N ARG A 365 -15.19 31.66 32.79
CA ARG A 365 -13.98 32.50 32.62
C ARG A 365 -12.65 31.75 32.69
N VAL A 366 -12.64 30.51 32.21
CA VAL A 366 -11.42 29.69 32.06
C VAL A 366 -10.94 29.77 30.63
N GLU A 367 -9.63 29.91 30.46
CA GLU A 367 -8.98 29.67 29.18
C GLU A 367 -8.24 28.33 29.25
N ALA A 368 -8.68 27.38 28.42
CA ALA A 368 -8.16 26.03 28.39
C ALA A 368 -7.30 25.77 27.14
N SER A 369 -6.17 25.11 27.30
CA SER A 369 -5.37 24.53 26.23
C SER A 369 -5.18 23.05 26.56
N VAL A 370 -5.72 22.18 25.71
CA VAL A 370 -5.62 20.72 25.87
C VAL A 370 -4.96 20.17 24.62
N THR A 371 -3.69 19.79 24.73
CA THR A 371 -2.85 19.45 23.57
C THR A 371 -2.10 18.13 23.75
N ASN A 372 -2.05 17.29 22.72
CA ASN A 372 -1.26 16.04 22.74
C ASN A 372 -1.65 15.07 23.87
N ASN A 373 -2.92 14.94 24.24
CA ASN A 373 -3.37 14.01 25.30
C ASN A 373 -4.09 12.79 24.74
N THR A 374 -4.13 11.71 25.52
CA THR A 374 -4.83 10.47 25.16
C THR A 374 -6.01 10.22 26.11
N PHE A 375 -7.22 10.07 25.57
CA PHE A 375 -8.45 9.78 26.32
C PHE A 375 -9.00 8.40 25.93
N LEU A 376 -8.84 7.44 26.83
CA LEU A 376 -9.11 6.01 26.62
C LEU A 376 -10.22 5.47 27.53
N THR A 377 -11.32 4.99 26.94
CA THR A 377 -12.41 4.27 27.67
C THR A 377 -12.98 5.04 28.86
N ASN A 378 -12.91 6.36 28.83
CA ASN A 378 -13.51 7.20 29.85
C ASN A 378 -15.02 7.23 29.67
N THR A 379 -15.77 7.23 30.77
CA THR A 379 -17.23 7.13 30.74
C THR A 379 -17.89 8.30 31.42
N LYS A 380 -19.04 8.69 30.88
CA LYS A 380 -19.95 9.65 31.48
C LYS A 380 -21.38 9.13 31.41
N ALA A 381 -22.17 9.29 32.47
CA ALA A 381 -23.64 9.20 32.38
C ALA A 381 -24.13 10.17 31.27
N GLY A 382 -24.82 9.64 30.24
CA GLY A 382 -25.25 10.43 29.08
C GLY A 382 -24.30 10.47 27.87
N GLY A 383 -23.13 9.81 27.93
CA GLY A 383 -22.34 9.42 26.74
C GLY A 383 -21.30 10.41 26.21
N ARG A 384 -20.77 11.33 27.04
CA ARG A 384 -19.67 12.26 26.68
C ARG A 384 -18.46 12.13 27.61
N GLY A 385 -17.55 11.21 27.33
CA GLY A 385 -16.49 10.81 28.28
C GLY A 385 -15.18 11.59 28.27
N GLY A 386 -15.01 12.67 27.50
CA GLY A 386 -13.69 13.34 27.36
C GLY A 386 -13.61 14.71 28.04
N ILE A 387 -13.92 15.77 27.29
CA ILE A 387 -13.74 17.17 27.69
C ILE A 387 -15.09 17.89 27.60
N ASP A 388 -15.43 18.67 28.64
CA ASP A 388 -16.59 19.56 28.68
C ASP A 388 -16.15 21.00 29.02
N LEU A 389 -16.20 21.90 28.02
CA LEU A 389 -15.95 23.33 28.13
C LEU A 389 -17.25 24.10 27.82
N GLY A 390 -18.23 24.11 28.73
CA GLY A 390 -19.46 24.86 28.47
C GLY A 390 -20.59 24.76 29.49
N ALA A 391 -20.51 23.84 30.44
CA ALA A 391 -21.63 23.50 31.34
C ALA A 391 -22.13 24.64 32.26
N HIS A 392 -21.30 25.63 32.61
CA HIS A 392 -21.69 26.73 33.49
C HIS A 392 -21.31 28.10 32.91
N SER A 393 -22.32 28.92 32.60
CA SER A 393 -22.16 30.26 32.04
C SER A 393 -22.85 31.32 32.89
N ALA A 394 -22.24 32.50 33.00
CA ALA A 394 -22.81 33.64 33.71
C ALA A 394 -22.84 34.87 32.80
N THR A 395 -23.95 35.61 32.76
CA THR A 395 -24.07 36.81 31.93
C THR A 395 -23.80 38.06 32.74
N GLU A 396 -23.02 38.99 32.18
CA GLU A 396 -22.60 40.23 32.86
C GLU A 396 -22.76 41.48 32.00
N ALA A 397 -22.96 42.62 32.66
CA ALA A 397 -23.10 43.93 32.01
C ALA A 397 -21.84 44.37 31.25
N THR A 398 -20.65 44.04 31.75
CA THR A 398 -19.37 44.50 31.17
C THR A 398 -18.86 43.61 30.03
N TYR A 399 -18.99 42.29 30.18
CA TYR A 399 -18.37 41.32 29.27
C TYR A 399 -19.35 40.41 28.54
N GLY A 400 -20.66 40.49 28.82
CA GLY A 400 -21.69 39.62 28.25
C GLY A 400 -21.70 38.22 28.86
N ALA A 401 -22.16 37.20 28.12
CA ALA A 401 -22.11 35.81 28.53
C ALA A 401 -20.65 35.34 28.71
N GLN A 402 -20.32 34.89 29.92
CA GLN A 402 -19.02 34.34 30.31
C GLN A 402 -19.11 32.82 30.36
N SER A 403 -18.61 32.19 29.31
CA SER A 403 -18.37 30.74 29.23
C SER A 403 -16.85 30.51 29.19
N PRO A 404 -16.37 29.31 29.56
CA PRO A 404 -14.98 28.93 29.27
C PRO A 404 -14.70 29.05 27.76
N LYS A 405 -13.44 29.29 27.40
CA LYS A 405 -12.93 29.18 26.03
C LYS A 405 -11.70 28.27 26.03
N GLY A 406 -11.35 27.71 24.89
CA GLY A 406 -10.10 26.99 24.79
C GLY A 406 -9.81 26.39 23.43
N THR A 407 -8.64 25.77 23.34
CA THR A 407 -8.20 25.01 22.17
C THR A 407 -7.96 23.57 22.57
N VAL A 408 -8.52 22.64 21.79
CA VAL A 408 -8.28 21.22 21.91
C VAL A 408 -7.54 20.79 20.64
N VAL A 409 -6.26 20.43 20.75
CA VAL A 409 -5.38 20.20 19.59
C VAL A 409 -4.67 18.86 19.73
N ASN A 410 -4.67 18.04 18.67
CA ASN A 410 -3.87 16.80 18.62
C ASN A 410 -4.08 15.81 19.78
N ASN A 411 -5.32 15.66 20.26
CA ASN A 411 -5.68 14.68 21.27
C ASN A 411 -6.30 13.43 20.64
N ILE A 412 -6.12 12.27 21.28
CA ILE A 412 -6.76 11.00 20.90
C ILE A 412 -8.00 10.78 21.77
N PHE A 413 -9.13 10.45 21.16
CA PHE A 413 -10.36 10.06 21.85
C PHE A 413 -10.85 8.71 21.33
N THR A 414 -11.11 7.76 22.23
CA THR A 414 -11.56 6.40 21.85
C THR A 414 -13.07 6.22 21.86
N ALA A 415 -13.85 7.29 22.07
CA ALA A 415 -15.30 7.24 22.16
C ALA A 415 -15.95 8.42 21.41
N ALA A 416 -17.13 8.22 20.84
CA ALA A 416 -17.94 9.27 20.22
C ALA A 416 -18.36 10.33 21.25
N LYS A 417 -18.66 11.54 20.75
CA LYS A 417 -19.15 12.67 21.57
C LYS A 417 -18.24 12.99 22.76
N SER A 418 -16.94 12.69 22.65
CA SER A 418 -15.99 12.88 23.74
C SER A 418 -15.71 14.35 24.07
N VAL A 419 -16.05 15.29 23.21
CA VAL A 419 -15.76 16.72 23.41
C VAL A 419 -17.02 17.55 23.24
N ASP A 420 -17.33 18.35 24.25
CA ASP A 420 -18.29 19.46 24.20
C ASP A 420 -17.55 20.77 24.49
N VAL A 421 -17.52 21.71 23.54
CA VAL A 421 -16.85 23.01 23.73
C VAL A 421 -17.78 24.20 23.51
N GLY A 422 -19.10 23.97 23.49
CA GLY A 422 -20.09 25.03 23.25
C GLY A 422 -19.98 25.64 21.84
N THR A 423 -19.99 26.98 21.74
CA THR A 423 -20.06 27.75 20.47
C THR A 423 -18.69 28.23 19.94
N TRP A 424 -17.60 27.51 20.21
CA TRP A 424 -16.24 28.01 19.97
C TRP A 424 -15.31 27.02 19.25
N GLY A 425 -14.46 27.58 18.39
CA GLY A 425 -13.61 26.88 17.44
C GLY A 425 -12.68 25.84 18.06
N CYS A 426 -12.94 24.57 17.76
CA CYS A 426 -11.98 23.50 17.94
C CYS A 426 -11.00 23.48 16.75
N GLY A 427 -9.70 23.61 17.02
CA GLY A 427 -8.65 23.47 16.02
C GLY A 427 -8.42 22.00 15.70
N THR A 428 -8.55 21.64 14.41
CA THR A 428 -8.37 20.30 13.82
C THR A 428 -7.48 19.31 14.60
N ASN A 429 -8.09 18.24 15.14
CA ASN A 429 -7.71 16.81 15.00
C ASN A 429 -8.81 15.90 15.59
N VAL A 430 -9.00 14.72 14.98
CA VAL A 430 -10.08 13.71 15.18
C VAL A 430 -11.42 14.27 15.69
N GLY A 431 -12.27 14.59 14.73
CA GLY A 431 -13.71 14.73 14.92
C GLY A 431 -14.21 16.16 15.13
N CYS A 432 -13.39 17.16 15.42
CA CYS A 432 -13.90 18.52 15.53
C CYS A 432 -14.30 19.12 14.16
N ALA A 433 -15.60 19.15 13.86
CA ALA A 433 -16.19 19.97 12.82
C ALA A 433 -17.31 20.81 13.44
N ALA A 434 -17.26 22.13 13.26
CA ALA A 434 -18.24 23.07 13.82
C ALA A 434 -18.46 22.90 15.34
N ASP A 435 -17.37 22.99 16.12
CA ASP A 435 -17.41 23.09 17.58
C ASP A 435 -17.88 21.82 18.33
N THR A 436 -17.96 20.66 17.66
CA THR A 436 -18.20 19.35 18.31
C THR A 436 -17.39 18.23 17.65
N VAL A 437 -16.91 17.26 18.46
CA VAL A 437 -16.34 16.01 17.93
C VAL A 437 -17.46 15.15 17.34
N THR A 438 -17.60 15.15 16.02
CA THR A 438 -18.64 14.50 15.20
C THR A 438 -18.35 13.04 14.87
N VAL A 439 -17.41 12.38 15.56
CA VAL A 439 -17.25 10.91 15.45
C VAL A 439 -18.54 10.29 15.93
N THR A 440 -19.29 9.67 15.02
CA THR A 440 -20.50 8.92 15.37
C THR A 440 -20.10 7.57 15.96
N THR A 441 -20.96 6.96 16.77
CA THR A 441 -20.72 5.61 17.31
C THR A 441 -20.44 4.57 16.22
N ALA A 442 -20.95 4.77 15.00
CA ALA A 442 -20.68 3.90 13.85
C ALA A 442 -19.25 4.03 13.30
N GLN A 443 -18.56 5.15 13.54
CA GLN A 443 -17.20 5.41 13.09
C GLN A 443 -16.14 5.04 14.14
N GLU A 444 -16.54 4.83 15.40
CA GLU A 444 -15.62 4.45 16.50
C GLU A 444 -14.76 3.21 16.17
N PRO A 445 -15.31 2.08 15.63
CA PRO A 445 -14.49 0.90 15.37
C PRO A 445 -13.40 1.15 14.33
N GLN A 446 -13.70 1.94 13.29
CA GLN A 446 -12.72 2.30 12.27
C GLN A 446 -11.69 3.28 12.81
N LEU A 447 -12.10 4.24 13.64
CA LEU A 447 -11.17 5.16 14.30
C LEU A 447 -10.20 4.43 15.24
N LEU A 448 -10.71 3.47 16.01
CA LEU A 448 -9.89 2.61 16.85
C LEU A 448 -8.92 1.78 16.02
N LEU A 449 -9.36 1.24 14.87
CA LEU A 449 -8.50 0.52 13.93
C LEU A 449 -7.44 1.43 13.30
N ASP A 450 -7.79 2.66 12.95
CA ASP A 450 -6.89 3.64 12.34
C ASP A 450 -5.82 4.14 13.33
N VAL A 451 -6.18 4.30 14.61
CA VAL A 451 -5.27 4.80 15.66
C VAL A 451 -4.49 3.65 16.30
N PHE A 452 -5.13 2.53 16.64
CA PHE A 452 -4.54 1.47 17.45
C PHE A 452 -4.32 0.16 16.68
N GLY A 453 -4.69 0.10 15.40
CA GLY A 453 -4.67 -1.15 14.64
C GLY A 453 -5.65 -2.16 15.22
N THR A 454 -5.30 -3.44 15.13
CA THR A 454 -6.11 -4.53 15.68
C THR A 454 -5.94 -4.74 17.18
N ALA A 455 -5.10 -3.95 17.86
CA ALA A 455 -4.91 -4.12 19.31
C ALA A 455 -6.04 -3.46 20.08
N ASN A 456 -6.30 -4.02 21.26
CA ASN A 456 -7.12 -3.35 22.24
C ASN A 456 -6.27 -2.29 22.96
N PRO A 457 -6.55 -0.98 22.81
CA PRO A 457 -5.76 0.05 23.46
C PRO A 457 -5.83 -0.11 24.98
N ALA A 458 -4.67 -0.17 25.62
CA ALA A 458 -4.53 -0.28 27.07
C ALA A 458 -3.37 0.58 27.54
N LEU A 459 -3.46 1.05 28.79
CA LEU A 459 -2.32 1.63 29.48
C LEU A 459 -1.28 0.52 29.72
N ASP A 460 -0.05 0.76 29.30
CA ASP A 460 1.10 -0.12 29.57
C ASP A 460 2.30 0.76 29.93
N SER A 461 3.26 0.19 30.62
CA SER A 461 4.56 0.79 30.87
C SER A 461 5.24 1.31 29.59
N ASN A 462 4.98 0.71 28.42
CA ASN A 462 5.72 0.99 27.18
C ASN A 462 7.25 1.06 27.46
N ARG A 463 7.69 0.15 28.34
CA ARG A 463 9.06 0.00 28.88
C ARG A 463 9.70 1.27 29.44
N THR A 464 8.90 2.28 29.80
CA THR A 464 9.37 3.36 30.66
C THR A 464 9.79 2.79 32.01
N THR A 465 10.91 3.28 32.52
CA THR A 465 11.37 3.01 33.89
C THR A 465 11.04 4.15 34.83
N ARG A 466 10.37 5.21 34.33
CA ARG A 466 9.96 6.33 35.16
C ARG A 466 8.71 5.95 35.94
N SER A 467 8.76 6.24 37.23
CA SER A 467 7.68 5.95 38.16
C SER A 467 7.34 7.19 38.97
N ALA A 468 6.05 7.38 39.22
CA ALA A 468 5.55 8.33 40.18
C ALA A 468 5.45 7.70 41.57
N GLY A 469 5.71 8.48 42.61
CA GLY A 469 5.67 8.05 44.00
C GLY A 469 7.00 8.21 44.72
N ASP A 470 7.00 7.88 46.00
CA ASP A 470 8.17 7.87 46.85
C ASP A 470 9.19 6.81 46.39
N PRO A 471 10.37 7.21 45.88
CA PRO A 471 11.31 6.29 45.27
C PRO A 471 12.12 5.48 46.30
N ARG A 472 11.88 5.68 47.61
CA ARG A 472 12.59 4.91 48.64
C ARG A 472 12.21 3.43 48.58
N PRO A 473 13.15 2.51 48.89
CA PRO A 473 12.87 1.07 48.87
C PRO A 473 11.66 0.69 49.73
N GLY A 474 10.76 -0.13 49.17
CA GLY A 474 9.57 -0.62 49.87
C GLY A 474 8.38 0.36 49.95
N LYS A 475 8.46 1.52 49.27
CA LYS A 475 7.34 2.45 49.13
C LYS A 475 6.54 2.19 47.86
N THR A 476 5.28 2.60 47.87
CA THR A 476 4.38 2.45 46.72
C THR A 476 4.75 3.44 45.62
N THR A 477 4.99 2.92 44.43
CA THR A 477 5.25 3.68 43.20
C THR A 477 4.45 3.08 42.04
N GLU A 478 4.10 3.88 41.05
CA GLU A 478 3.46 3.42 39.81
C GLU A 478 4.30 3.85 38.61
N ILE A 479 4.45 2.96 37.63
CA ILE A 479 5.09 3.30 36.37
C ILE A 479 4.17 4.25 35.61
N LEU A 480 4.72 5.34 35.07
CA LEU A 480 3.97 6.29 34.25
C LEU A 480 3.65 5.65 32.89
N GLY A 481 2.53 4.93 32.85
CA GLY A 481 2.09 4.21 31.65
C GLY A 481 1.59 5.14 30.55
N THR A 482 1.69 4.64 29.32
CA THR A 482 1.37 5.32 28.08
C THR A 482 0.51 4.37 27.22
N VAL A 483 -0.12 4.87 26.15
CA VAL A 483 -0.90 4.04 25.21
C VAL A 483 -0.14 3.95 23.89
N ALA A 484 0.11 2.73 23.44
CA ALA A 484 0.70 2.45 22.12
C ALA A 484 -0.30 2.75 20.99
N ILE A 485 0.13 3.44 19.92
CA ILE A 485 -0.65 3.58 18.67
C ILE A 485 0.00 2.80 17.53
N ALA A 486 -0.79 2.49 16.51
CA ALA A 486 -0.28 1.94 15.26
C ALA A 486 0.54 2.98 14.46
N PRO A 487 1.63 2.56 13.80
CA PRO A 487 2.28 3.39 12.80
C PRO A 487 1.31 3.61 11.62
N PRO A 488 1.50 4.68 10.82
CA PRO A 488 0.67 4.90 9.63
C PRO A 488 0.78 3.70 8.69
N LEU A 489 -0.35 3.05 8.40
CA LEU A 489 -0.36 1.78 7.67
C LEU A 489 -0.19 1.96 6.14
N SER A 490 -0.51 3.14 5.59
CA SER A 490 -0.35 3.43 4.16
C SER A 490 0.10 4.88 3.91
N ALA A 491 0.54 5.15 2.69
CA ALA A 491 0.87 6.51 2.24
C ALA A 491 -0.35 7.35 1.83
N THR A 492 -1.59 6.86 1.95
CA THR A 492 -2.82 7.55 1.45
C THR A 492 -4.02 7.51 2.41
N SER A 493 -4.02 6.66 3.45
CA SER A 493 -5.09 6.56 4.45
C SER A 493 -4.95 7.66 5.51
N TYR A 494 -5.03 8.92 5.08
CA TYR A 494 -4.83 10.09 5.94
C TYR A 494 -6.11 10.62 6.59
N THR A 495 -7.20 9.85 6.67
CA THR A 495 -8.51 10.43 7.02
C THR A 495 -8.76 10.68 8.51
N ALA A 496 -8.01 10.05 9.42
CA ALA A 496 -7.97 10.43 10.84
C ALA A 496 -6.72 11.27 11.20
N TYR A 497 -5.80 11.44 10.24
CA TYR A 497 -4.42 11.88 10.44
C TYR A 497 -4.13 13.33 10.01
N GLN A 498 -5.11 14.20 9.72
CA GLN A 498 -4.80 15.54 9.22
C GLN A 498 -4.57 16.60 10.31
N PHE A 499 -3.30 16.71 10.70
CA PHE A 499 -2.70 17.80 11.48
C PHE A 499 -2.86 19.16 10.80
N ALA A 500 -3.24 20.17 11.59
CA ALA A 500 -2.73 21.52 11.37
C ALA A 500 -1.47 21.70 12.22
N ALA A 501 -0.40 22.24 11.64
CA ALA A 501 0.76 22.66 12.40
C ALA A 501 0.33 23.76 13.40
N VAL A 502 0.34 23.45 14.69
CA VAL A 502 0.10 24.43 15.76
C VAL A 502 1.40 24.67 16.52
N GLY A 503 1.71 25.94 16.78
CA GLY A 503 2.98 26.41 17.35
C GLY A 503 3.29 25.85 18.75
N SER A 504 4.60 25.80 19.04
CA SER A 504 5.25 25.31 20.27
C SER A 504 4.81 23.90 20.71
N THR A 505 4.79 22.95 19.78
CA THR A 505 4.74 21.52 20.09
C THR A 505 5.93 21.14 20.97
N PRO A 506 5.74 20.35 22.05
CA PRO A 506 6.85 19.64 22.68
C PRO A 506 7.69 18.99 21.59
N THR A 507 9.00 19.20 21.61
CA THR A 507 9.89 18.60 20.60
C THR A 507 10.09 17.12 20.84
N ALA A 508 9.80 16.64 22.06
CA ALA A 508 9.99 15.26 22.50
C ALA A 508 9.06 14.87 23.66
N ASP A 509 8.83 13.56 23.84
CA ASP A 509 8.14 12.97 25.00
C ASP A 509 9.02 12.96 26.28
N GLU A 510 8.46 12.48 27.39
CA GLU A 510 9.13 12.41 28.71
C GLU A 510 10.42 11.57 28.77
N ARG A 511 10.68 10.74 27.76
CA ARG A 511 11.87 9.90 27.63
C ARG A 511 12.92 10.54 26.71
N GLY A 512 12.64 11.74 26.18
CA GLY A 512 13.53 12.50 25.30
C GLY A 512 13.40 12.12 23.83
N ILE A 513 12.33 11.43 23.45
CA ILE A 513 12.11 10.95 22.09
C ILE A 513 11.40 12.02 21.32
N ALA A 514 12.03 12.49 20.24
CA ALA A 514 11.48 13.59 19.47
C ALA A 514 10.09 13.23 18.91
N HIS A 515 9.09 14.06 19.20
CA HIS A 515 7.81 13.94 18.51
C HIS A 515 8.08 14.14 17.03
N ARG A 516 7.47 13.30 16.19
CA ARG A 516 7.60 13.44 14.74
C ARG A 516 7.14 14.85 14.35
N THR A 517 8.01 15.59 13.67
CA THR A 517 7.68 16.90 13.11
C THR A 517 7.80 16.78 11.60
N ALA A 518 6.90 17.45 10.88
CA ALA A 518 6.76 17.37 9.42
C ALA A 518 8.10 17.29 8.66
N PRO A 519 8.17 16.53 7.54
CA PRO A 519 7.05 16.12 6.70
C PRO A 519 6.37 14.82 7.13
N ALA A 520 6.91 14.15 8.15
CA ALA A 520 6.25 13.01 8.81
C ALA A 520 5.21 13.52 9.81
N LEU A 521 3.98 13.02 9.66
CA LEU A 521 2.84 13.24 10.55
C LEU A 521 3.22 13.19 12.05
N PRO A 522 2.89 14.22 12.87
CA PRO A 522 3.15 14.22 14.29
C PRO A 522 2.56 13.05 15.08
N ASP A 523 3.19 12.70 16.19
CA ASP A 523 2.56 11.79 17.16
C ASP A 523 1.31 12.45 17.74
N ALA A 524 0.20 11.71 17.82
CA ALA A 524 -1.02 12.15 18.48
C ALA A 524 -1.06 11.63 19.92
N GLY A 525 -1.61 12.44 20.84
CA GLY A 525 -1.72 12.05 22.24
C GLY A 525 -0.38 11.92 22.98
N SER A 526 -0.43 11.34 24.18
CA SER A 526 0.74 11.18 25.06
C SER A 526 1.57 9.93 24.74
N LEU A 527 1.78 9.70 23.45
CA LEU A 527 2.30 8.45 22.91
C LEU A 527 3.82 8.38 22.95
N ALA A 528 4.31 7.14 23.04
CA ALA A 528 5.69 6.84 23.28
C ALA A 528 6.23 5.63 22.45
N MET A 529 6.10 5.57 21.11
CA MET A 529 6.66 4.47 20.29
C MET A 529 7.33 4.91 18.98
N ASP A 530 8.40 4.20 18.56
CA ASP A 530 9.01 4.31 17.23
C ASP A 530 8.82 3.03 16.42
N TYR A 531 9.07 3.12 15.12
CA TYR A 531 9.01 1.98 14.21
C TYR A 531 10.12 2.00 13.18
N VAL A 532 10.35 0.85 12.55
CA VAL A 532 11.06 0.73 11.26
C VAL A 532 10.09 0.12 10.27
N ARG A 533 9.85 0.82 9.16
CA ARG A 533 9.12 0.29 8.00
C ARG A 533 10.11 -0.38 7.05
N PHE A 534 9.73 -1.53 6.52
CA PHE A 534 10.47 -2.28 5.51
C PHE A 534 9.60 -2.37 4.26
N ASP A 535 9.90 -1.49 3.31
CA ASP A 535 9.14 -1.28 2.08
C ASP A 535 9.76 -2.07 0.94
N ALA A 536 9.07 -3.13 0.52
CA ALA A 536 9.43 -3.89 -0.68
C ALA A 536 8.77 -3.34 -1.96
N GLN A 537 7.66 -2.62 -1.82
CA GLN A 537 6.79 -2.24 -2.93
C GLN A 537 7.37 -1.13 -3.78
N THR A 538 8.04 -0.15 -3.16
CA THR A 538 8.60 1.01 -3.86
C THR A 538 9.50 0.59 -5.03
N ASN A 539 10.18 -0.55 -4.93
CA ASN A 539 11.03 -1.13 -5.99
C ASN A 539 10.41 -2.36 -6.68
N GLY A 540 9.09 -2.52 -6.62
CA GLY A 540 8.35 -3.57 -7.34
C GLY A 540 8.32 -4.95 -6.68
N GLY A 541 8.89 -5.09 -5.48
CA GLY A 541 8.79 -6.31 -4.70
C GLY A 541 7.43 -6.47 -4.02
N SER A 542 7.18 -7.67 -3.50
CA SER A 542 5.99 -7.99 -2.73
C SER A 542 6.36 -8.81 -1.50
N TRP A 543 5.47 -8.89 -0.53
CA TRP A 543 5.67 -9.71 0.66
C TRP A 543 4.36 -10.41 1.00
N SER A 544 4.39 -11.67 1.43
CA SER A 544 3.18 -12.41 1.79
C SER A 544 3.46 -13.38 2.93
N GLY A 545 2.40 -13.84 3.61
CA GLY A 545 2.50 -14.87 4.66
C GLY A 545 2.93 -14.38 6.04
N LEU A 546 2.96 -13.07 6.30
CA LEU A 546 3.25 -12.51 7.62
C LEU A 546 2.00 -12.55 8.53
N THR A 547 2.18 -12.83 9.82
CA THR A 547 1.09 -12.83 10.80
C THR A 547 0.74 -11.40 11.23
N SER A 548 -0.53 -10.99 11.11
CA SER A 548 -1.02 -9.67 11.52
C SER A 548 -1.34 -9.61 13.02
N LEU A 549 -0.50 -8.99 13.86
CA LEU A 549 -0.82 -8.74 15.27
C LEU A 549 -0.19 -7.43 15.77
N PHE A 550 -0.97 -6.35 15.87
CA PHE A 550 -0.56 -5.20 16.70
C PHE A 550 -0.45 -5.64 18.17
N PRO A 551 0.59 -5.24 18.94
CA PRO A 551 1.02 -5.99 20.11
C PRO A 551 0.09 -5.82 21.31
N HIS A 552 -0.16 -6.93 22.00
CA HIS A 552 0.12 -6.97 23.43
C HIS A 552 1.50 -7.61 23.62
N LEU A 553 2.43 -6.87 24.26
CA LEU A 553 3.61 -7.37 24.99
C LEU A 553 4.41 -8.49 24.32
N GLY A 554 5.47 -8.16 23.55
CA GLY A 554 6.43 -9.20 23.12
C GLY A 554 7.29 -8.97 21.88
N GLY A 555 7.20 -7.82 21.19
CA GLY A 555 8.07 -7.51 20.05
C GLY A 555 7.73 -8.23 18.74
N ARG A 556 6.45 -8.23 18.33
CA ARG A 556 5.87 -8.87 17.14
C ARG A 556 4.50 -8.21 16.84
N TYR A 557 3.94 -7.97 15.64
CA TYR A 557 4.34 -7.84 14.22
C TYR A 557 3.20 -7.11 13.48
N LEU A 558 3.46 -6.18 12.54
CA LEU A 558 2.44 -5.78 11.55
C LEU A 558 2.85 -6.24 10.15
N GLY A 559 2.11 -7.20 9.60
CA GLY A 559 1.84 -7.24 8.17
C GLY A 559 0.56 -6.45 7.91
N ASP A 560 0.59 -5.52 6.95
CA ASP A 560 -0.60 -5.05 6.26
C ASP A 560 -1.45 -6.29 5.86
N PRO A 561 -2.75 -6.38 6.20
CA PRO A 561 -3.60 -7.48 5.75
C PRO A 561 -3.60 -7.68 4.23
N GLU A 562 -3.27 -6.64 3.45
CA GLU A 562 -3.12 -6.71 2.00
C GLU A 562 -1.68 -6.90 1.53
N ALA A 563 -0.71 -6.85 2.46
CA ALA A 563 0.73 -7.06 2.24
C ALA A 563 1.33 -6.29 1.06
N SER A 564 0.68 -5.19 0.65
CA SER A 564 1.02 -4.52 -0.60
C SER A 564 2.07 -3.44 -0.41
N GLN A 565 2.16 -2.78 0.76
CA GLN A 565 3.00 -1.57 0.95
C GLN A 565 4.23 -1.69 1.87
N GLY A 566 4.38 -2.77 2.65
CA GLY A 566 5.56 -3.00 3.52
C GLY A 566 5.26 -3.60 4.91
N TRP A 567 6.32 -3.94 5.65
CA TRP A 567 6.30 -4.50 7.02
C TRP A 567 6.72 -3.46 8.05
N TYR A 568 6.19 -3.53 9.28
CA TYR A 568 6.60 -2.65 10.37
C TYR A 568 7.01 -3.44 11.61
N GLU A 569 8.09 -2.99 12.25
CA GLU A 569 8.40 -3.36 13.61
C GLU A 569 8.42 -2.13 14.50
N VAL A 570 7.53 -2.15 15.50
CA VAL A 570 7.38 -1.08 16.49
C VAL A 570 8.16 -1.47 17.74
N ARG A 571 9.01 -0.56 18.22
CA ARG A 571 9.86 -0.73 19.40
C ARG A 571 9.90 0.56 20.20
N ASP A 572 10.50 0.46 21.38
CA ASP A 572 10.92 1.65 22.09
C ASP A 572 11.94 2.40 21.22
N PRO A 573 11.86 3.73 21.18
CA PRO A 573 12.80 4.55 20.43
C PRO A 573 14.27 4.28 20.77
N GLY A 574 15.09 4.23 19.74
CA GLY A 574 16.51 3.89 19.85
C GLY A 574 16.80 2.39 20.06
N THR A 575 15.78 1.55 20.29
CA THR A 575 15.97 0.10 20.44
C THR A 575 16.21 -0.57 19.10
N ALA A 576 17.12 -1.53 19.06
CA ALA A 576 17.41 -2.29 17.84
C ALA A 576 16.20 -3.13 17.38
N VAL A 577 15.88 -3.02 16.10
CA VAL A 577 14.86 -3.76 15.37
C VAL A 577 15.54 -4.87 14.59
N PRO A 578 15.26 -6.16 14.85
CA PRO A 578 15.82 -7.24 14.05
C PRO A 578 15.42 -7.09 12.58
N LEU A 579 16.34 -7.46 11.69
CA LEU A 579 16.00 -7.59 10.28
C LEU A 579 14.98 -8.71 10.08
N PRO A 580 14.12 -8.62 9.05
CA PRO A 580 13.15 -9.65 8.75
C PRO A 580 13.84 -11.00 8.50
N THR A 581 13.25 -12.08 9.01
CA THR A 581 13.79 -13.44 8.82
C THR A 581 13.33 -14.10 7.52
N VAL A 582 12.43 -13.45 6.78
CA VAL A 582 11.91 -13.91 5.49
C VAL A 582 12.12 -12.78 4.50
N ASP A 583 12.86 -13.05 3.44
CA ASP A 583 13.12 -12.06 2.39
C ASP A 583 11.84 -11.72 1.63
N PRO A 584 11.70 -10.47 1.14
CA PRO A 584 10.60 -10.11 0.26
C PRO A 584 10.72 -10.86 -1.08
N THR A 585 9.58 -11.11 -1.71
CA THR A 585 9.54 -11.66 -3.07
C THR A 585 9.96 -10.58 -4.05
N ALA A 586 11.07 -10.83 -4.76
CA ALA A 586 11.58 -9.93 -5.78
C ALA A 586 10.62 -9.84 -6.99
N PRO A 587 10.54 -8.68 -7.67
CA PRO A 587 9.88 -8.60 -8.96
C PRO A 587 10.51 -9.57 -9.96
N GLY A 588 9.70 -10.07 -10.90
CA GLY A 588 10.18 -11.04 -11.89
C GLY A 588 11.43 -10.57 -12.63
N GLY A 589 12.41 -11.46 -12.79
CA GLY A 589 13.68 -11.14 -13.45
C GLY A 589 14.74 -10.48 -12.54
N THR A 590 14.49 -10.38 -11.23
CA THR A 590 15.42 -9.79 -10.26
C THR A 590 15.61 -10.66 -9.01
N GLU A 591 16.66 -10.41 -8.24
CA GLU A 591 16.89 -11.01 -6.92
C GLU A 591 16.99 -9.94 -5.81
N PHE A 592 16.55 -10.29 -4.61
CA PHE A 592 16.65 -9.43 -3.43
C PHE A 592 18.10 -9.35 -2.94
N VAL A 593 18.66 -8.14 -2.84
CA VAL A 593 20.05 -7.93 -2.42
C VAL A 593 20.19 -7.38 -1.00
N GLY A 594 19.11 -6.89 -0.40
CA GLY A 594 19.10 -6.40 0.97
C GLY A 594 18.24 -5.16 1.20
N TRP A 595 18.27 -4.68 2.44
CA TRP A 595 17.56 -3.49 2.90
C TRP A 595 18.46 -2.26 2.90
N PHE A 596 17.94 -1.13 2.43
CA PHE A 596 18.70 0.11 2.24
C PHE A 596 17.97 1.32 2.83
N THR A 597 18.72 2.36 3.20
CA THR A 597 18.17 3.61 3.75
C THR A 597 17.50 4.52 2.71
N ALA A 598 17.47 4.12 1.43
CA ALA A 598 16.85 4.89 0.35
C ALA A 598 16.28 3.96 -0.73
N PRO A 599 15.25 4.39 -1.51
CA PRO A 599 14.68 3.59 -2.59
C PRO A 599 15.73 3.17 -3.63
N THR A 600 16.64 4.06 -4.01
CA THR A 600 17.75 3.77 -4.91
C THR A 600 19.07 4.22 -4.27
N GLY A 601 20.09 3.37 -4.31
CA GLY A 601 21.36 3.61 -3.62
C GLY A 601 21.23 3.57 -2.09
N GLY A 602 21.77 4.56 -1.39
CA GLY A 602 21.73 4.58 0.08
C GLY A 602 22.72 3.61 0.74
N THR A 603 22.62 3.48 2.06
CA THR A 603 23.50 2.60 2.84
C THR A 603 22.82 1.26 3.07
N ALA A 604 23.54 0.16 2.81
CA ALA A 604 23.06 -1.19 3.11
C ALA A 604 22.93 -1.39 4.63
N VAL A 605 21.79 -1.91 5.06
CA VAL A 605 21.50 -2.20 6.47
C VAL A 605 21.84 -3.67 6.73
N THR A 606 23.02 -3.88 7.32
CA THR A 606 23.57 -5.23 7.59
C THR A 606 23.40 -5.69 9.04
N ALA A 607 22.88 -4.82 9.91
CA ALA A 607 22.62 -5.10 11.31
C ALA A 607 21.26 -4.51 11.72
N ALA A 608 20.76 -4.92 12.89
CA ALA A 608 19.50 -4.44 13.44
C ALA A 608 19.49 -2.90 13.61
N PRO A 609 18.71 -2.13 12.82
CA PRO A 609 18.65 -0.67 12.96
C PRO A 609 17.95 -0.26 14.25
N ALA A 610 18.28 0.91 14.81
CA ALA A 610 17.51 1.49 15.90
C ALA A 610 16.15 1.98 15.39
N ALA A 611 15.05 1.75 16.11
CA ALA A 611 13.74 2.31 15.76
C ALA A 611 13.77 3.84 15.92
N GLN A 612 13.52 4.58 14.83
CA GLN A 612 13.56 6.04 14.73
C GLN A 612 12.54 6.59 13.69
N GLY A 613 11.45 5.86 13.44
CA GLY A 613 10.41 6.28 12.51
C GLY A 613 10.86 6.30 11.04
N GLN A 614 11.79 5.44 10.66
CA GLN A 614 12.37 5.39 9.33
C GLN A 614 11.76 4.32 8.42
N THR A 615 11.96 4.49 7.12
CA THR A 615 11.67 3.46 6.11
C THR A 615 12.98 2.92 5.54
N LEU A 616 13.09 1.60 5.49
CA LEU A 616 14.10 0.85 4.77
C LEU A 616 13.48 0.23 3.53
N TYR A 617 14.21 0.29 2.43
CA TYR A 617 13.72 -0.11 1.12
C TYR A 617 14.42 -1.39 0.68
N ALA A 618 13.64 -2.38 0.25
CA ALA A 618 14.20 -3.55 -0.41
C ALA A 618 14.79 -3.11 -1.76
N GLN A 619 16.03 -3.49 -2.04
CA GLN A 619 16.59 -3.32 -3.38
C GLN A 619 16.73 -4.67 -4.06
N PHE A 620 16.55 -4.64 -5.37
CA PHE A 620 16.60 -5.80 -6.23
C PHE A 620 17.58 -5.53 -7.38
N VAL A 621 18.30 -6.55 -7.81
CA VAL A 621 19.17 -6.47 -9.01
C VAL A 621 18.68 -7.44 -10.07
N PRO A 622 18.70 -7.06 -11.36
CA PRO A 622 18.33 -7.98 -12.45
C PRO A 622 19.20 -9.25 -12.44
N PHE A 623 18.59 -10.38 -12.81
CA PHE A 623 19.37 -11.57 -13.14
C PHE A 623 20.31 -11.27 -14.32
N PRO A 624 21.52 -11.85 -14.34
CA PRO A 624 22.38 -11.75 -15.51
C PRO A 624 21.69 -12.38 -16.71
N THR A 625 21.63 -11.65 -17.83
CA THR A 625 21.23 -12.18 -19.13
C THR A 625 22.45 -12.45 -20.01
N PHE A 626 22.30 -13.40 -20.93
CA PHE A 626 23.37 -13.86 -21.79
C PHE A 626 23.01 -13.77 -23.28
N THR A 627 24.04 -13.64 -24.11
CA THR A 627 23.93 -13.59 -25.57
C THR A 627 24.67 -14.76 -26.19
N VAL A 628 24.00 -15.45 -27.13
CA VAL A 628 24.58 -16.45 -28.02
C VAL A 628 24.83 -15.80 -29.38
N THR A 629 26.10 -15.63 -29.73
CA THR A 629 26.51 -15.10 -31.03
C THR A 629 26.86 -16.23 -31.98
N PHE A 630 26.39 -16.13 -33.22
CA PHE A 630 26.70 -17.11 -34.27
C PHE A 630 27.71 -16.52 -35.26
N ASP A 631 28.91 -17.10 -35.31
CA ASP A 631 29.92 -16.80 -36.33
C ASP A 631 29.81 -17.84 -37.44
N SER A 632 29.23 -17.46 -38.58
CA SER A 632 29.03 -18.34 -39.72
C SER A 632 30.33 -18.76 -40.42
N ALA A 633 31.50 -18.28 -39.98
CA ALA A 633 32.82 -18.63 -40.51
C ALA A 633 32.88 -18.57 -42.04
N GLY A 634 32.36 -17.49 -42.62
CA GLY A 634 32.32 -17.25 -44.07
C GLY A 634 31.05 -17.74 -44.78
N GLY A 635 30.06 -18.29 -44.07
CA GLY A 635 28.72 -18.54 -44.59
C GLY A 635 27.75 -17.36 -44.42
N SER A 636 26.50 -17.54 -44.82
CA SER A 636 25.42 -16.55 -44.64
C SER A 636 25.25 -16.13 -43.17
N ALA A 637 24.91 -14.86 -42.93
CA ALA A 637 24.78 -14.31 -41.58
C ALA A 637 23.66 -15.00 -40.79
N VAL A 638 23.90 -15.22 -39.49
CA VAL A 638 22.93 -15.76 -38.53
C VAL A 638 22.80 -14.77 -37.38
N ALA A 639 21.57 -14.38 -37.05
CA ALA A 639 21.32 -13.40 -36.00
C ALA A 639 21.67 -13.97 -34.62
N ALA A 640 22.28 -13.14 -33.77
CA ALA A 640 22.51 -13.50 -32.38
C ALA A 640 21.19 -13.59 -31.60
N VAL A 641 21.16 -14.45 -30.58
CA VAL A 641 20.04 -14.56 -29.63
C VAL A 641 20.50 -13.88 -28.33
N ALA A 642 19.80 -12.84 -27.91
CA ALA A 642 20.09 -12.05 -26.71
C ALA A 642 19.02 -12.25 -25.63
N ASP A 643 19.26 -11.68 -24.44
CA ASP A 643 18.32 -11.67 -23.31
C ASP A 643 17.95 -13.06 -22.78
N LEU A 644 18.84 -14.05 -22.93
CA LEU A 644 18.66 -15.39 -22.38
C LEU A 644 18.91 -15.36 -20.87
N ALA A 645 17.95 -15.85 -20.07
CA ALA A 645 18.17 -16.04 -18.65
C ALA A 645 19.20 -17.14 -18.41
N SER A 646 19.89 -17.09 -17.27
CA SER A 646 20.81 -18.16 -16.86
C SER A 646 20.07 -19.50 -16.79
N GLY A 647 20.48 -20.47 -17.61
CA GLY A 647 19.86 -21.78 -17.69
C GLY A 647 18.91 -21.98 -18.88
N ASP A 648 18.62 -20.92 -19.65
CA ASP A 648 17.81 -21.03 -20.87
C ASP A 648 18.52 -21.88 -21.94
N LEU A 649 17.72 -22.54 -22.77
CA LEU A 649 18.20 -23.21 -23.98
C LEU A 649 18.11 -22.27 -25.17
N VAL A 650 19.10 -22.31 -26.06
CA VAL A 650 19.04 -21.60 -27.34
C VAL A 650 18.55 -22.56 -28.42
N ALA A 651 17.60 -22.13 -29.25
CA ALA A 651 17.16 -22.93 -30.39
C ALA A 651 18.26 -22.97 -31.45
N GLU A 652 18.47 -24.13 -32.06
CA GLU A 652 19.40 -24.25 -33.18
C GLU A 652 18.89 -23.40 -34.37
N PRO A 653 19.70 -22.45 -34.88
CA PRO A 653 19.29 -21.64 -36.01
C PRO A 653 19.35 -22.44 -37.31
N THR A 654 18.64 -21.98 -38.33
CA THR A 654 18.77 -22.53 -39.69
C THR A 654 20.24 -22.54 -40.12
N ALA A 655 20.70 -23.68 -40.65
CA ALA A 655 22.06 -23.85 -41.10
C ALA A 655 22.48 -22.71 -42.06
N PRO A 656 23.61 -22.01 -41.81
CA PRO A 656 24.12 -21.03 -42.74
C PRO A 656 24.55 -21.72 -44.05
N ILE A 657 24.69 -20.94 -45.12
CA ILE A 657 25.15 -21.43 -46.43
C ILE A 657 26.52 -20.83 -46.74
N ARG A 658 27.49 -21.68 -47.10
CA ARG A 658 28.83 -21.29 -47.58
C ARG A 658 29.16 -22.03 -48.87
N ASP A 659 29.38 -21.28 -49.94
CA ASP A 659 29.63 -21.85 -51.27
C ASP A 659 30.86 -22.76 -51.29
N GLY A 660 30.69 -23.98 -51.82
CA GLY A 660 31.76 -24.98 -51.92
C GLY A 660 32.02 -25.78 -50.63
N PHE A 661 31.21 -25.60 -49.59
CA PHE A 661 31.33 -26.31 -48.31
C PHE A 661 29.98 -26.91 -47.88
N THR A 662 30.01 -27.99 -47.11
CA THR A 662 28.87 -28.56 -46.37
C THR A 662 28.92 -28.08 -44.92
N PHE A 663 27.81 -27.62 -44.37
CA PHE A 663 27.70 -27.21 -42.96
C PHE A 663 27.67 -28.45 -42.07
N ASP A 664 28.65 -28.57 -41.18
CA ASP A 664 28.80 -29.75 -40.31
C ASP A 664 28.18 -29.56 -38.92
N GLY A 665 27.80 -28.33 -38.57
CA GLY A 665 27.21 -27.98 -37.28
C GLY A 665 27.88 -26.77 -36.62
N TRP A 666 27.35 -26.38 -35.46
CA TRP A 666 27.90 -25.32 -34.63
C TRP A 666 28.91 -25.89 -33.63
N VAL A 667 30.07 -25.28 -33.51
CA VAL A 667 31.10 -25.67 -32.53
C VAL A 667 31.35 -24.56 -31.51
N ARG A 668 31.61 -24.96 -30.26
CA ARG A 668 32.05 -24.08 -29.18
C ARG A 668 33.40 -24.57 -28.69
N ALA A 669 34.42 -23.70 -28.74
CA ALA A 669 35.78 -24.04 -28.31
C ALA A 669 36.36 -25.32 -28.96
N GLY A 670 35.95 -25.63 -30.20
CA GLY A 670 36.46 -26.77 -30.98
C GLY A 670 35.62 -28.05 -30.91
N GLU A 671 34.60 -28.10 -30.04
CA GLU A 671 33.69 -29.25 -29.89
C GLU A 671 32.29 -28.92 -30.42
N ALA A 672 31.57 -29.92 -30.93
CA ALA A 672 30.18 -29.76 -31.37
C ALA A 672 29.29 -29.27 -30.23
N TYR A 673 28.53 -28.21 -30.47
CA TYR A 673 27.65 -27.62 -29.47
C TYR A 673 26.31 -28.36 -29.42
N ASP A 674 25.95 -28.86 -28.24
CA ASP A 674 24.65 -29.48 -27.99
C ASP A 674 23.64 -28.39 -27.56
N PHE A 675 22.63 -28.14 -28.39
CA PHE A 675 21.58 -27.14 -28.14
C PHE A 675 20.64 -27.49 -26.96
N SER A 676 20.77 -28.69 -26.37
CA SER A 676 20.17 -29.02 -25.07
C SER A 676 21.01 -28.56 -23.87
N THR A 677 22.20 -27.98 -24.12
CA THR A 677 23.06 -27.41 -23.07
C THR A 677 22.54 -26.04 -22.63
N PRO A 678 22.31 -25.82 -21.33
CA PRO A 678 21.91 -24.52 -20.80
C PRO A 678 22.95 -23.42 -21.02
N VAL A 679 22.48 -22.23 -21.37
CA VAL A 679 23.30 -21.03 -21.54
C VAL A 679 23.47 -20.35 -20.17
N THR A 680 24.70 -20.37 -19.64
CA THR A 680 25.04 -19.78 -18.33
C THR A 680 26.09 -18.66 -18.41
N SER A 681 26.47 -18.27 -19.64
CA SER A 681 27.41 -17.19 -19.94
C SER A 681 27.20 -16.73 -21.38
N ASN A 682 27.74 -15.57 -21.76
CA ASN A 682 27.85 -15.22 -23.19
C ASN A 682 28.68 -16.28 -23.92
N ILE A 683 28.19 -16.78 -25.05
CA ILE A 683 28.90 -17.79 -25.86
C ILE A 683 28.92 -17.39 -27.33
N THR A 684 29.96 -17.82 -28.04
CA THR A 684 30.03 -17.72 -29.49
C THR A 684 30.10 -19.13 -30.06
N LEU A 685 29.18 -19.42 -30.97
CA LEU A 685 29.12 -20.67 -31.72
C LEU A 685 29.66 -20.40 -33.12
N VAL A 686 30.66 -21.16 -33.54
CA VAL A 686 31.33 -21.01 -34.83
C VAL A 686 30.86 -22.12 -35.75
N ALA A 687 30.53 -21.81 -37.00
CA ALA A 687 30.13 -22.81 -37.98
C ALA A 687 31.33 -23.69 -38.39
N ALA A 688 31.16 -25.01 -38.33
CA ALA A 688 32.09 -25.99 -38.90
C ALA A 688 31.69 -26.35 -40.34
N TRP A 689 32.69 -26.55 -41.19
CA TRP A 689 32.51 -26.69 -42.64
C TRP A 689 33.43 -27.75 -43.25
N THR A 690 32.90 -28.59 -44.14
CA THR A 690 33.67 -29.56 -44.94
C THR A 690 33.67 -29.18 -46.42
N PRO A 691 34.83 -29.04 -47.10
CA PRO A 691 34.91 -28.71 -48.53
C PRO A 691 34.28 -29.77 -49.44
N VAL A 692 33.65 -29.36 -50.54
CA VAL A 692 33.05 -30.24 -51.55
C VAL A 692 33.96 -30.34 -52.81
N PRO A 693 34.30 -31.54 -53.33
CA PRO A 693 35.11 -31.70 -54.56
C PRO A 693 34.34 -31.41 -55.87
N PRO A 694 35.01 -31.07 -57.00
CA PRO A 694 34.37 -30.54 -58.22
C PRO A 694 33.69 -31.59 -59.14
N LEU A 695 32.67 -31.17 -59.93
CA LEU A 695 31.74 -31.98 -60.75
C LEU A 695 32.10 -32.07 -62.26
N THR A 696 31.56 -33.08 -62.97
CA THR A 696 31.67 -33.36 -64.43
C THR A 696 30.35 -33.00 -65.18
N THR A 697 30.42 -32.46 -66.42
CA THR A 697 29.27 -31.97 -67.23
C THR A 697 28.66 -33.05 -68.16
N ILE A 698 27.32 -33.02 -68.41
CA ILE A 698 26.53 -33.96 -69.25
C ILE A 698 25.64 -33.16 -70.25
N GLU A 699 25.36 -33.65 -71.47
CA GLU A 699 24.48 -33.03 -72.49
C GLU A 699 23.21 -33.86 -72.78
N LEU A 700 22.08 -33.23 -73.20
CA LEU A 700 20.77 -33.87 -73.47
C LEU A 700 20.17 -33.42 -74.82
N SER A 701 19.43 -34.30 -75.53
CA SER A 701 18.62 -33.93 -76.71
C SER A 701 17.30 -34.73 -76.83
N VAL A 702 16.29 -34.14 -77.50
CA VAL A 702 14.94 -34.71 -77.67
C VAL A 702 14.78 -35.28 -79.09
N GLU A 703 14.27 -36.51 -79.21
CA GLU A 703 14.14 -37.19 -80.51
C GLU A 703 12.76 -37.03 -81.18
N ASP A 704 11.69 -36.71 -80.42
CA ASP A 704 10.32 -36.55 -80.92
C ASP A 704 9.79 -35.13 -80.65
N VAL A 705 9.42 -34.37 -81.71
CA VAL A 705 9.23 -32.90 -81.61
C VAL A 705 7.77 -32.42 -81.69
N VAL A 706 6.82 -33.24 -82.15
CA VAL A 706 5.43 -32.77 -82.40
C VAL A 706 4.37 -33.82 -82.02
N GLN A 707 3.28 -33.36 -81.41
CA GLN A 707 2.08 -34.16 -81.08
C GLN A 707 0.78 -33.38 -81.39
N VAL A 708 -0.36 -34.06 -81.54
CA VAL A 708 -1.70 -33.44 -81.66
C VAL A 708 -2.44 -33.49 -80.31
N TYR A 709 -3.22 -32.46 -79.99
CA TYR A 709 -4.05 -32.40 -78.78
C TYR A 709 -4.93 -33.66 -78.63
N GLY A 710 -5.01 -34.20 -77.41
CA GLY A 710 -5.71 -35.46 -77.11
C GLY A 710 -4.91 -36.74 -77.37
N GLN A 711 -3.82 -36.69 -78.16
CA GLN A 711 -2.95 -37.84 -78.37
C GLN A 711 -2.09 -38.12 -77.10
N VAL A 712 -1.65 -39.36 -76.87
CA VAL A 712 -0.62 -39.70 -75.87
C VAL A 712 0.52 -40.46 -76.56
N LYS A 713 1.72 -39.87 -76.62
CA LYS A 713 2.93 -40.45 -77.23
C LYS A 713 4.08 -40.41 -76.20
N ALA A 714 4.93 -41.45 -76.21
CA ALA A 714 6.15 -41.45 -75.40
C ALA A 714 7.13 -40.37 -75.89
N ILE A 715 7.86 -39.75 -74.96
CA ILE A 715 8.92 -38.79 -75.27
C ILE A 715 10.26 -39.52 -75.12
N HIS A 716 11.03 -39.55 -76.20
CA HIS A 716 12.37 -40.14 -76.24
C HIS A 716 13.45 -39.06 -76.08
N LEU A 717 14.41 -39.33 -75.20
CA LEU A 717 15.51 -38.44 -74.85
C LEU A 717 16.85 -39.19 -75.00
N SER A 718 17.86 -38.52 -75.55
CA SER A 718 19.25 -38.98 -75.54
C SER A 718 20.08 -38.20 -74.52
N VAL A 719 20.98 -38.90 -73.81
CA VAL A 719 21.80 -38.43 -72.70
C VAL A 719 23.27 -38.76 -72.98
N SER A 720 24.10 -37.75 -73.15
CA SER A 720 25.52 -37.88 -73.50
C SER A 720 26.42 -37.55 -72.32
N GLY A 721 27.40 -38.42 -72.03
CA GLY A 721 28.39 -38.26 -70.94
C GLY A 721 28.25 -39.28 -69.81
N VAL A 722 27.16 -40.07 -69.79
CA VAL A 722 26.90 -41.16 -68.83
C VAL A 722 26.20 -42.33 -69.53
N SER A 723 26.52 -43.56 -69.16
CA SER A 723 25.85 -44.77 -69.69
C SER A 723 24.68 -45.23 -68.84
N SER A 724 24.58 -44.77 -67.58
CA SER A 724 23.53 -45.17 -66.64
C SER A 724 23.29 -44.10 -65.58
N GLY A 725 22.07 -44.01 -65.06
CA GLY A 725 21.70 -43.13 -63.95
C GLY A 725 20.20 -42.88 -63.93
N TRP A 726 19.77 -41.79 -63.31
CA TRP A 726 18.37 -41.36 -63.30
C TRP A 726 18.27 -39.90 -63.76
N ILE A 727 17.22 -39.57 -64.51
CA ILE A 727 16.87 -38.19 -64.80
C ILE A 727 15.45 -37.90 -64.32
N ASN A 728 15.22 -36.68 -63.82
CA ASN A 728 13.87 -36.18 -63.58
C ASN A 728 13.53 -35.15 -64.67
N VAL A 729 12.42 -35.34 -65.38
CA VAL A 729 12.05 -34.56 -66.57
C VAL A 729 10.87 -33.63 -66.25
N THR A 730 10.95 -32.37 -66.67
CA THR A 730 9.85 -31.41 -66.61
C THR A 730 9.59 -30.78 -67.98
N LEU A 731 8.33 -30.45 -68.25
CA LEU A 731 7.87 -29.64 -69.39
C LEU A 731 7.38 -28.30 -68.86
N GLY A 732 8.20 -27.25 -68.97
CA GLY A 732 8.01 -26.02 -68.21
C GLY A 732 8.01 -26.32 -66.70
N GLU A 733 6.94 -25.93 -66.01
CA GLU A 733 6.73 -26.20 -64.57
C GLU A 733 6.09 -27.58 -64.29
N ARG A 734 5.57 -28.29 -65.31
CA ARG A 734 4.93 -29.60 -65.11
C ARG A 734 6.00 -30.70 -65.00
N SER A 735 6.07 -31.36 -63.86
CA SER A 735 6.89 -32.55 -63.68
C SER A 735 6.27 -33.75 -64.40
N LEU A 736 7.08 -34.48 -65.17
CA LEU A 736 6.70 -35.76 -65.77
C LEU A 736 7.19 -36.97 -64.94
N GLY A 737 8.11 -36.73 -64.00
CA GLY A 737 8.66 -37.77 -63.11
C GLY A 737 10.04 -38.27 -63.52
N GLY A 738 10.55 -39.18 -62.68
CA GLY A 738 11.88 -39.76 -62.79
C GLY A 738 11.91 -40.99 -63.70
N VAL A 739 12.88 -41.04 -64.61
CA VAL A 739 13.13 -42.19 -65.48
C VAL A 739 14.61 -42.60 -65.46
N PRO A 740 14.92 -43.90 -65.53
CA PRO A 740 16.29 -44.36 -65.61
C PRO A 740 16.90 -44.01 -66.98
N VAL A 741 18.18 -43.66 -66.97
CA VAL A 741 19.03 -43.61 -68.17
C VAL A 741 19.64 -44.99 -68.34
N VAL A 742 19.43 -45.59 -69.51
CA VAL A 742 20.00 -46.89 -69.89
C VAL A 742 20.69 -46.71 -71.24
N ASP A 743 22.00 -47.00 -71.28
CA ASP A 743 22.86 -46.85 -72.45
C ASP A 743 22.79 -45.45 -73.10
N GLY A 744 22.69 -44.41 -72.28
CA GLY A 744 22.61 -43.02 -72.75
C GLY A 744 21.25 -42.63 -73.35
N ALA A 745 20.19 -43.40 -73.11
CA ALA A 745 18.82 -43.07 -73.53
C ALA A 745 17.84 -43.09 -72.34
N ALA A 746 16.81 -42.27 -72.43
CA ALA A 746 15.70 -42.25 -71.48
C ALA A 746 14.37 -42.08 -72.22
N VAL A 747 13.35 -42.83 -71.78
CA VAL A 747 12.02 -42.83 -72.40
C VAL A 747 10.98 -42.60 -71.31
N ILE A 748 10.12 -41.61 -71.50
CA ILE A 748 9.06 -41.27 -70.55
C ILE A 748 7.68 -41.27 -71.22
N GLN A 749 6.71 -41.91 -70.58
CA GLN A 749 5.30 -41.85 -70.98
C GLN A 749 4.57 -40.89 -70.04
N PRO A 750 3.89 -39.84 -70.56
CA PRO A 750 3.02 -39.02 -69.75
C PRO A 750 1.94 -39.89 -69.08
N ASP A 751 1.60 -39.59 -67.84
CA ASP A 751 0.77 -40.39 -66.95
C ASP A 751 -0.73 -40.50 -67.32
N GLY A 752 -1.11 -40.05 -68.52
CA GLY A 752 -2.45 -40.30 -69.10
C GLY A 752 -3.63 -39.61 -68.40
N THR A 753 -3.39 -38.77 -67.38
CA THR A 753 -4.47 -38.22 -66.53
C THR A 753 -5.03 -36.87 -66.99
N SER A 754 -4.33 -36.13 -67.88
CA SER A 754 -4.87 -34.97 -68.63
C SER A 754 -4.01 -34.67 -69.88
N PRO A 755 -4.62 -34.39 -71.06
CA PRO A 755 -3.88 -34.01 -72.27
C PRO A 755 -3.07 -32.73 -72.05
N LEU A 756 -1.94 -32.60 -72.76
CA LEU A 756 -1.17 -31.36 -72.79
C LEU A 756 -1.94 -30.34 -73.63
N ALA A 757 -2.05 -29.09 -73.15
CA ALA A 757 -2.68 -28.02 -73.91
C ALA A 757 -1.89 -27.72 -75.20
N VAL A 758 -2.56 -27.13 -76.19
CA VAL A 758 -1.90 -26.71 -77.43
C VAL A 758 -0.85 -25.64 -77.13
N GLY A 759 0.39 -25.83 -77.62
CA GLY A 759 1.49 -24.91 -77.37
C GLY A 759 2.88 -25.54 -77.49
N SER A 760 3.92 -24.71 -77.37
CA SER A 760 5.32 -25.14 -77.34
C SER A 760 5.85 -25.12 -75.90
N TYR A 761 6.43 -26.24 -75.46
CA TYR A 761 6.96 -26.45 -74.12
C TYR A 761 8.48 -26.62 -74.14
N ALA A 762 9.19 -25.93 -73.23
CA ALA A 762 10.60 -26.19 -72.99
C ALA A 762 10.77 -27.45 -72.12
N ILE A 763 11.70 -28.32 -72.49
CA ILE A 763 12.04 -29.52 -71.69
C ILE A 763 13.23 -29.21 -70.78
N TYR A 764 13.12 -29.52 -69.49
CA TYR A 764 14.23 -29.48 -68.55
C TYR A 764 14.43 -30.88 -67.95
N ALA A 765 15.69 -31.25 -67.70
CA ALA A 765 15.99 -32.45 -66.93
C ALA A 765 17.15 -32.26 -65.96
N SER A 766 17.06 -32.93 -64.82
CA SER A 766 18.11 -33.00 -63.80
C SER A 766 18.62 -34.43 -63.65
N TYR A 767 19.94 -34.62 -63.65
CA TYR A 767 20.57 -35.94 -63.54
C TYR A 767 20.92 -36.31 -62.10
N PHE A 768 20.75 -37.59 -61.76
CA PHE A 768 21.05 -38.18 -60.47
C PHE A 768 21.82 -39.51 -60.66
N SER A 769 22.79 -39.79 -59.78
CA SER A 769 23.54 -41.05 -59.80
C SER A 769 22.79 -42.24 -59.17
N SER A 770 21.68 -42.00 -58.48
CA SER A 770 20.83 -43.02 -57.84
C SER A 770 19.37 -42.55 -57.72
N GLU A 771 18.45 -43.49 -57.52
CA GLU A 771 16.99 -43.29 -57.44
C GLU A 771 16.56 -42.41 -56.24
N THR A 772 17.35 -42.39 -55.15
CA THR A 772 17.21 -41.46 -54.01
C THR A 772 18.32 -40.39 -54.04
N PRO A 773 18.00 -39.09 -53.87
CA PRO A 773 18.96 -38.00 -54.12
C PRO A 773 19.90 -37.81 -52.92
N LEU A 774 21.20 -38.04 -53.12
CA LEU A 774 22.25 -37.78 -52.12
C LEU A 774 23.13 -36.55 -52.44
N ARG A 775 22.91 -35.87 -53.58
CA ARG A 775 23.52 -34.58 -54.01
C ARG A 775 22.79 -34.05 -55.26
N THR A 776 22.54 -32.74 -55.32
CA THR A 776 22.01 -32.06 -56.51
C THR A 776 23.18 -31.59 -57.38
N ALA A 777 23.33 -32.14 -58.58
CA ALA A 777 24.17 -31.53 -59.61
C ALA A 777 23.30 -30.59 -60.44
N SER A 778 23.57 -29.29 -60.38
CA SER A 778 22.95 -28.33 -61.29
C SER A 778 23.64 -28.45 -62.66
N VAL A 779 22.94 -28.94 -63.67
CA VAL A 779 23.37 -28.86 -65.07
C VAL A 779 22.54 -27.79 -65.78
N VAL A 780 23.28 -26.93 -66.48
CA VAL A 780 22.79 -25.86 -67.33
C VAL A 780 22.11 -26.46 -68.57
N GLY A 781 20.87 -26.01 -68.79
CA GLY A 781 20.00 -26.10 -69.96
C GLY A 781 20.38 -26.99 -71.16
N ALA A 782 19.54 -27.97 -71.45
CA ALA A 782 19.32 -28.41 -72.82
C ALA A 782 18.04 -27.74 -73.34
N GLU A 783 18.16 -26.79 -74.26
CA GLU A 783 17.01 -26.17 -74.92
C GLU A 783 16.49 -27.11 -76.01
N GLY A 784 15.34 -27.74 -75.77
CA GLY A 784 14.54 -28.43 -76.78
C GLY A 784 13.07 -28.07 -76.62
N THR A 785 12.37 -27.77 -77.71
CA THR A 785 10.93 -27.43 -77.70
C THR A 785 10.10 -28.64 -78.11
N PHE A 786 9.10 -29.00 -77.32
CA PHE A 786 8.07 -29.98 -77.65
C PHE A 786 6.78 -29.24 -78.01
N THR A 787 6.19 -29.50 -79.18
CA THR A 787 5.00 -28.76 -79.66
C THR A 787 3.76 -29.64 -79.75
N VAL A 788 2.67 -29.16 -79.15
CA VAL A 788 1.32 -29.75 -79.27
C VAL A 788 0.48 -28.90 -80.21
N ASN A 789 -0.01 -29.49 -81.31
CA ASN A 789 -0.87 -28.87 -82.31
C ASN A 789 -2.36 -29.08 -82.00
N PRO A 790 -3.27 -28.18 -82.41
CA PRO A 790 -4.71 -28.37 -82.20
C PRO A 790 -5.27 -29.55 -82.99
N ALA A 791 -6.35 -30.16 -82.48
CA ALA A 791 -7.01 -31.30 -83.11
C ALA A 791 -7.99 -30.87 -84.22
N GLU A 792 -8.07 -31.64 -85.31
CA GLU A 792 -9.07 -31.41 -86.36
C GLU A 792 -10.48 -31.77 -85.88
N THR A 793 -11.48 -30.96 -86.26
CA THR A 793 -12.89 -31.21 -85.94
C THR A 793 -13.74 -31.47 -87.18
N GLN A 794 -14.85 -32.21 -87.00
CA GLN A 794 -15.91 -32.37 -87.98
C GLN A 794 -17.26 -31.96 -87.37
N THR A 795 -17.90 -30.97 -87.98
CA THR A 795 -19.25 -30.50 -87.63
C THR A 795 -20.29 -31.14 -88.55
N THR A 796 -21.47 -31.50 -88.01
CA THR A 796 -22.65 -31.94 -88.76
C THR A 796 -23.82 -31.00 -88.50
N LEU A 797 -24.71 -30.81 -89.48
CA LEU A 797 -25.93 -29.99 -89.32
C LEU A 797 -27.12 -30.66 -90.01
N SER A 798 -28.20 -30.81 -89.25
CA SER A 798 -29.52 -31.27 -89.69
C SER A 798 -30.55 -30.17 -89.42
N VAL A 799 -31.49 -29.99 -90.34
CA VAL A 799 -32.50 -28.92 -90.28
C VAL A 799 -33.87 -29.49 -90.63
N GLU A 800 -34.85 -29.27 -89.76
CA GLU A 800 -36.24 -29.69 -89.96
C GLU A 800 -37.21 -28.54 -89.72
N GLN A 801 -38.33 -28.51 -90.46
CA GLN A 801 -39.38 -27.50 -90.25
C GLN A 801 -40.30 -27.89 -89.09
N THR A 802 -40.60 -26.96 -88.19
CA THR A 802 -41.52 -27.23 -87.07
C THR A 802 -42.99 -27.16 -87.51
N LYS A 803 -43.85 -27.88 -86.78
CA LYS A 803 -45.29 -28.01 -87.05
C LYS A 803 -45.99 -26.65 -86.81
N GLY A 804 -46.19 -25.87 -87.87
CA GLY A 804 -46.79 -24.52 -87.79
C GLY A 804 -46.18 -23.48 -88.76
N GLY A 805 -45.02 -23.79 -89.36
CA GLY A 805 -44.46 -23.06 -90.50
C GLY A 805 -43.70 -21.77 -90.19
N GLY A 806 -43.51 -21.43 -88.91
CA GLY A 806 -42.84 -20.18 -88.48
C GLY A 806 -41.42 -20.34 -87.91
N THR A 807 -40.97 -21.56 -87.58
CA THR A 807 -39.62 -21.84 -87.05
C THR A 807 -39.01 -23.07 -87.73
N VAL A 808 -37.68 -23.22 -87.66
CA VAL A 808 -36.93 -24.43 -88.02
C VAL A 808 -36.20 -24.96 -86.79
N SER A 809 -36.22 -26.28 -86.61
CA SER A 809 -35.40 -26.98 -85.63
C SER A 809 -34.06 -27.32 -86.25
N LEU A 810 -32.99 -27.00 -85.52
CA LEU A 810 -31.60 -27.21 -85.88
C LEU A 810 -31.03 -28.23 -84.91
N GLN A 811 -30.34 -29.25 -85.41
CA GLN A 811 -29.62 -30.21 -84.60
C GLN A 811 -28.32 -30.61 -85.30
N GLY A 812 -27.27 -30.87 -84.54
CA GLY A 812 -25.98 -31.28 -85.09
C GLY A 812 -25.01 -31.75 -84.03
N SER A 813 -23.82 -32.15 -84.47
CA SER A 813 -22.74 -32.62 -83.60
C SER A 813 -21.38 -32.13 -84.07
N VAL A 814 -20.44 -32.00 -83.14
CA VAL A 814 -19.02 -31.76 -83.43
C VAL A 814 -18.22 -32.93 -82.85
N THR A 815 -17.32 -33.48 -83.65
CA THR A 815 -16.41 -34.57 -83.25
C THR A 815 -14.96 -34.19 -83.53
N ALA A 816 -14.00 -34.71 -82.75
CA ALA A 816 -12.56 -34.46 -82.88
C ALA A 816 -11.77 -35.77 -82.98
N GLU A 817 -10.60 -35.74 -83.66
CA GLU A 817 -9.85 -36.94 -84.06
C GLU A 817 -9.24 -37.75 -82.90
N TYR A 818 -8.83 -37.09 -81.80
CA TYR A 818 -8.14 -37.71 -80.66
C TYR A 818 -8.64 -37.25 -79.28
N ASP A 819 -9.73 -36.49 -79.23
CA ASP A 819 -10.38 -36.05 -77.98
C ASP A 819 -11.84 -36.54 -77.94
N THR A 820 -12.31 -36.89 -76.75
CA THR A 820 -13.57 -37.62 -76.58
C THR A 820 -14.81 -36.73 -76.64
N VAL A 821 -14.75 -35.42 -76.35
CA VAL A 821 -15.84 -34.46 -76.60
C VAL A 821 -15.32 -33.00 -76.69
N PRO A 822 -15.37 -32.33 -77.86
CA PRO A 822 -14.98 -30.91 -77.96
C PRO A 822 -15.99 -30.00 -77.26
N THR A 823 -15.50 -29.00 -76.52
CA THR A 823 -16.35 -27.99 -75.85
C THR A 823 -16.52 -26.75 -76.70
N GLY A 824 -17.57 -25.96 -76.48
CA GLY A 824 -17.75 -24.67 -77.17
C GLY A 824 -19.13 -24.47 -77.74
N SER A 825 -19.22 -23.78 -78.89
CA SER A 825 -20.50 -23.44 -79.51
C SER A 825 -20.43 -23.46 -81.03
N VAL A 826 -21.56 -23.79 -81.65
CA VAL A 826 -21.73 -23.75 -83.10
C VAL A 826 -22.59 -22.55 -83.48
N ARG A 827 -22.08 -21.74 -84.39
CA ARG A 827 -22.81 -20.62 -84.96
C ARG A 827 -23.53 -21.07 -86.23
N VAL A 828 -24.85 -21.00 -86.23
CA VAL A 828 -25.68 -21.27 -87.41
C VAL A 828 -26.10 -19.96 -88.05
N ARG A 829 -25.92 -19.86 -89.37
CA ARG A 829 -26.28 -18.70 -90.21
C ARG A 829 -27.19 -19.12 -91.36
N VAL A 830 -28.06 -18.21 -91.78
CA VAL A 830 -28.83 -18.35 -93.02
C VAL A 830 -28.11 -17.56 -94.12
N ALA A 831 -27.88 -18.20 -95.26
CA ALA A 831 -27.20 -17.56 -96.39
C ALA A 831 -27.93 -16.27 -96.81
N GLY A 832 -27.20 -15.15 -96.88
CA GLY A 832 -27.71 -13.86 -97.35
C GLY A 832 -28.35 -12.96 -96.28
N ARG A 833 -28.23 -13.25 -94.97
CA ARG A 833 -28.64 -12.34 -93.88
C ARG A 833 -27.62 -12.28 -92.73
N GLU A 834 -27.69 -11.21 -91.93
CA GLU A 834 -26.86 -11.01 -90.73
C GLU A 834 -27.34 -11.78 -89.48
N ALA A 835 -28.52 -12.38 -89.51
CA ALA A 835 -29.02 -13.14 -88.36
C ALA A 835 -28.22 -14.45 -88.17
N SER A 836 -27.66 -14.63 -86.96
CA SER A 836 -26.97 -15.86 -86.56
C SER A 836 -27.46 -16.33 -85.20
N LEU A 837 -27.56 -17.64 -85.02
CA LEU A 837 -27.88 -18.28 -83.74
C LEU A 837 -26.64 -19.03 -83.25
N LEU A 838 -26.21 -18.75 -82.03
CA LEU A 838 -25.12 -19.46 -81.38
C LEU A 838 -25.73 -20.54 -80.48
N LEU A 839 -25.34 -21.80 -80.71
CA LEU A 839 -25.84 -22.95 -79.98
C LEU A 839 -24.67 -23.59 -79.23
N PRO A 840 -24.69 -23.65 -77.88
CA PRO A 840 -23.65 -24.34 -77.13
C PRO A 840 -23.69 -25.84 -77.40
N LEU A 841 -22.50 -26.46 -77.37
CA LEU A 841 -22.38 -27.92 -77.35
C LEU A 841 -22.73 -28.42 -75.95
N ASP A 842 -23.45 -29.53 -75.88
CA ASP A 842 -23.65 -30.28 -74.64
C ASP A 842 -22.42 -31.13 -74.30
N GLU A 843 -22.50 -31.83 -73.16
CA GLU A 843 -21.44 -32.71 -72.66
C GLU A 843 -21.11 -33.90 -73.57
N HIS A 844 -21.86 -34.09 -74.67
CA HIS A 844 -21.63 -35.14 -75.68
C HIS A 844 -21.24 -34.56 -77.04
N GLY A 845 -21.01 -33.23 -77.14
CA GLY A 845 -20.62 -32.58 -78.39
C GLY A 845 -21.79 -32.41 -79.36
N HIS A 846 -23.03 -32.44 -78.87
CA HIS A 846 -24.23 -32.18 -79.65
C HIS A 846 -24.75 -30.76 -79.42
N TYR A 847 -25.40 -30.18 -80.43
CA TYR A 847 -26.08 -28.90 -80.31
C TYR A 847 -27.48 -28.97 -80.92
N GLY A 848 -28.41 -28.20 -80.36
CA GLY A 848 -29.77 -28.09 -80.90
C GLY A 848 -30.51 -26.85 -80.45
N GLY A 849 -31.43 -26.36 -81.29
CA GLY A 849 -32.25 -25.19 -81.00
C GLY A 849 -33.23 -24.85 -82.11
N GLU A 850 -34.12 -23.88 -81.85
CA GLU A 850 -35.06 -23.37 -82.86
C GLU A 850 -34.65 -21.98 -83.36
N MET A 851 -34.78 -21.77 -84.66
CA MET A 851 -34.57 -20.48 -85.31
C MET A 851 -35.87 -20.05 -86.01
N ALA A 852 -36.32 -18.81 -85.75
CA ALA A 852 -37.50 -18.27 -86.41
C ALA A 852 -37.23 -17.98 -87.89
N LEU A 853 -38.19 -18.37 -88.75
CA LEU A 853 -38.18 -17.99 -90.16
C LEU A 853 -38.82 -16.60 -90.30
N PRO A 854 -38.17 -15.63 -90.98
CA PRO A 854 -38.80 -14.33 -91.24
C PRO A 854 -40.04 -14.47 -92.14
N GLU A 855 -40.98 -13.52 -92.08
CA GLU A 855 -42.13 -13.49 -93.00
C GLU A 855 -41.66 -13.36 -94.47
N GLY A 856 -42.22 -14.18 -95.39
CA GLY A 856 -41.97 -14.11 -96.83
C GLY A 856 -41.17 -15.27 -97.46
N TYR A 857 -40.78 -16.31 -96.71
CA TYR A 857 -39.96 -17.43 -97.21
C TYR A 857 -40.75 -18.66 -97.72
N ALA A 858 -42.08 -18.59 -97.77
CA ALA A 858 -42.92 -19.67 -98.30
C ALA A 858 -42.60 -19.90 -99.79
N GLY A 859 -42.25 -21.13 -100.16
CA GLY A 859 -41.89 -21.51 -101.53
C GLY A 859 -40.42 -21.33 -101.91
N THR A 860 -39.52 -21.02 -100.96
CA THR A 860 -38.07 -20.84 -101.21
C THR A 860 -37.22 -21.96 -100.61
N ARG A 861 -35.99 -22.12 -101.11
CA ARG A 861 -34.98 -23.06 -100.58
C ARG A 861 -34.00 -22.29 -99.70
N LEU A 862 -33.96 -22.62 -98.41
CA LEU A 862 -33.06 -22.03 -97.42
C LEU A 862 -31.75 -22.81 -97.39
N VAL A 863 -30.63 -22.10 -97.39
CA VAL A 863 -29.30 -22.68 -97.17
C VAL A 863 -28.80 -22.20 -95.82
N LEU A 864 -28.56 -23.13 -94.91
CA LEU A 864 -27.99 -22.86 -93.59
C LEU A 864 -26.56 -23.38 -93.53
N SER A 865 -25.70 -22.63 -92.86
CA SER A 865 -24.34 -23.04 -92.55
C SER A 865 -24.12 -22.99 -91.05
N SER A 866 -23.57 -24.07 -90.51
CA SER A 866 -23.02 -24.16 -89.16
C SER A 866 -21.51 -24.00 -89.22
N GLU A 867 -20.96 -23.29 -88.26
CA GLU A 867 -19.53 -23.10 -88.05
C GLU A 867 -19.24 -23.35 -86.57
N TYR A 868 -18.41 -24.33 -86.27
CA TYR A 868 -17.86 -24.48 -84.93
C TYR A 868 -16.94 -23.30 -84.65
N VAL A 869 -17.22 -22.57 -83.57
CA VAL A 869 -16.45 -21.39 -83.17
C VAL A 869 -15.33 -21.86 -82.26
N ASN A 870 -14.12 -21.94 -82.80
CA ASN A 870 -12.94 -22.59 -82.21
C ASN A 870 -12.69 -22.23 -80.75
N ASP A 871 -12.41 -23.25 -79.94
CA ASP A 871 -11.58 -23.11 -78.75
C ASP A 871 -10.08 -23.18 -79.10
N ALA A 872 -9.20 -22.95 -78.13
CA ALA A 872 -7.75 -22.92 -78.37
C ALA A 872 -7.16 -24.31 -78.74
N ASP A 873 -7.90 -25.37 -78.47
CA ASP A 873 -7.42 -26.75 -78.56
C ASP A 873 -7.91 -27.47 -79.84
N HIS A 874 -8.89 -26.89 -80.55
CA HIS A 874 -9.55 -27.48 -81.71
C HIS A 874 -9.62 -26.53 -82.93
N LEU A 875 -9.46 -27.09 -84.14
CA LEU A 875 -9.61 -26.35 -85.41
C LEU A 875 -11.08 -26.14 -85.81
N ALA A 876 -11.32 -25.11 -86.63
CA ALA A 876 -12.67 -24.78 -87.12
C ALA A 876 -13.17 -25.83 -88.11
N SER A 877 -14.45 -26.15 -88.03
CA SER A 877 -15.14 -26.91 -89.06
C SER A 877 -16.53 -26.33 -89.35
N THR A 878 -17.01 -26.59 -90.57
CA THR A 878 -18.32 -26.09 -91.03
C THR A 878 -19.14 -27.20 -91.67
N ALA A 879 -20.46 -27.13 -91.52
CA ALA A 879 -21.40 -27.95 -92.27
C ALA A 879 -22.53 -27.10 -92.86
N ARG A 880 -23.08 -27.54 -93.99
CA ARG A 880 -24.18 -26.84 -94.68
C ARG A 880 -25.36 -27.76 -94.88
N ALA A 881 -26.56 -27.26 -94.64
CA ALA A 881 -27.80 -27.98 -94.89
C ALA A 881 -28.75 -27.11 -95.71
N GLU A 882 -29.58 -27.76 -96.54
CA GLU A 882 -30.60 -27.08 -97.33
C GLU A 882 -32.00 -27.57 -96.96
N LEU A 883 -32.94 -26.65 -96.81
CA LEU A 883 -34.35 -26.94 -96.52
C LEU A 883 -35.25 -26.27 -97.55
N ALA A 884 -36.15 -27.04 -98.18
CA ALA A 884 -37.22 -26.49 -99.01
C ALA A 884 -38.43 -26.13 -98.14
N VAL A 885 -38.89 -24.88 -98.18
CA VAL A 885 -40.05 -24.41 -97.40
C VAL A 885 -41.31 -24.47 -98.27
N PRO A 886 -42.31 -25.34 -97.98
CA PRO A 886 -43.51 -25.46 -98.80
C PRO A 886 -44.45 -24.23 -98.69
N VAL A 887 -45.22 -23.95 -99.75
CA VAL A 887 -46.23 -22.87 -99.79
C VAL A 887 -47.46 -23.28 -98.98
N ARG A 888 -48.00 -22.38 -98.13
CA ARG A 888 -49.16 -22.65 -97.25
C ARG A 888 -50.36 -23.21 -98.04
N GLY A 889 -50.66 -24.51 -97.87
CA GLY A 889 -51.91 -25.14 -98.28
C GLY A 889 -51.78 -26.63 -98.57
N GLY A 890 -52.28 -27.48 -97.66
CA GLY A 890 -52.45 -28.93 -97.89
C GLY A 890 -51.79 -29.81 -96.83
N ALA A 891 -52.60 -30.58 -96.10
CA ALA A 891 -52.14 -31.59 -95.16
C ALA A 891 -51.42 -32.72 -95.90
N GLY A 892 -50.15 -32.94 -95.59
CA GLY A 892 -49.34 -34.05 -96.09
C GLY A 892 -47.92 -33.94 -95.56
N GLY A 893 -47.60 -34.72 -94.52
CA GLY A 893 -46.25 -34.82 -93.98
C GLY A 893 -45.32 -35.51 -94.98
N GLY A 894 -44.22 -34.85 -95.31
CA GLY A 894 -43.10 -35.44 -96.05
C GLY A 894 -41.82 -35.19 -95.26
N THR A 895 -41.30 -36.23 -94.61
CA THR A 895 -39.98 -36.26 -93.98
C THR A 895 -38.93 -36.41 -95.09
N GLY A 896 -38.20 -35.33 -95.39
CA GLY A 896 -37.05 -35.37 -96.28
C GLY A 896 -35.77 -35.25 -95.47
N THR A 897 -35.14 -36.39 -95.14
CA THR A 897 -33.81 -36.41 -94.52
C THR A 897 -32.78 -36.11 -95.60
N VAL A 898 -32.19 -34.91 -95.58
CA VAL A 898 -31.04 -34.56 -96.43
C VAL A 898 -29.78 -34.74 -95.60
N LEU A 899 -29.05 -35.84 -95.83
CA LEU A 899 -27.69 -36.00 -95.32
C LEU A 899 -26.76 -35.05 -96.09
N ALA A 900 -26.28 -34.01 -95.41
CA ALA A 900 -25.32 -33.06 -95.93
C ALA A 900 -23.90 -33.63 -96.03
N THR A 901 -23.16 -33.27 -97.09
CA THR A 901 -21.74 -33.59 -97.25
C THR A 901 -20.88 -32.63 -96.41
N THR A 902 -20.02 -33.19 -95.55
CA THR A 902 -18.99 -32.44 -94.82
C THR A 902 -17.88 -31.98 -95.76
N GLY A 903 -17.61 -30.68 -95.81
CA GLY A 903 -16.44 -30.13 -96.48
C GLY A 903 -15.39 -29.77 -95.43
N ALA A 904 -14.46 -30.68 -95.15
CA ALA A 904 -13.18 -30.29 -94.59
C ALA A 904 -12.35 -29.67 -95.74
N SER A 905 -11.72 -28.53 -95.49
CA SER A 905 -10.82 -27.90 -96.45
C SER A 905 -9.55 -28.72 -96.61
N ASP A 906 -9.54 -29.67 -97.56
CA ASP A 906 -8.35 -30.39 -98.03
C ASP A 906 -8.07 -30.02 -99.51
N PRO A 907 -6.85 -29.57 -99.90
CA PRO A 907 -6.49 -29.23 -101.28
C PRO A 907 -6.49 -30.38 -102.30
N ALA A 908 -6.82 -31.62 -101.93
CA ALA A 908 -6.75 -32.79 -102.81
C ALA A 908 -8.12 -33.46 -103.01
N GLY A 909 -8.88 -32.99 -104.01
CA GLY A 909 -10.23 -33.47 -104.32
C GLY A 909 -10.35 -34.98 -104.56
N TYR A 910 -11.17 -35.64 -103.73
CA TYR A 910 -11.83 -36.92 -103.98
C TYR A 910 -13.29 -36.83 -103.51
N ALA A 911 -14.22 -37.30 -104.33
CA ALA A 911 -15.64 -37.37 -104.00
C ALA A 911 -16.08 -38.84 -103.88
N ILE A 912 -16.69 -39.22 -102.76
CA ILE A 912 -17.31 -40.54 -102.53
C ILE A 912 -18.83 -40.36 -102.66
N LEU A 913 -19.44 -41.06 -103.61
CA LEU A 913 -20.90 -41.09 -103.82
C LEU A 913 -21.47 -42.35 -103.17
N LEU A 914 -22.26 -42.21 -102.10
CA LEU A 914 -23.03 -43.30 -101.50
C LEU A 914 -24.49 -43.20 -101.96
N VAL A 915 -24.97 -44.20 -102.71
CA VAL A 915 -26.39 -44.32 -103.10
C VAL A 915 -26.97 -45.54 -102.39
N SER A 916 -28.00 -45.33 -101.56
CA SER A 916 -28.74 -46.38 -100.87
C SER A 916 -30.02 -46.73 -101.64
N LEU A 917 -30.15 -47.98 -102.07
CA LEU A 917 -31.39 -48.61 -102.56
C LEU A 917 -31.61 -49.92 -101.78
N GLY A 918 -32.06 -49.82 -100.53
CA GLY A 918 -32.34 -51.00 -99.71
C GLY A 918 -31.15 -51.93 -99.48
N SER A 919 -31.41 -53.10 -98.89
CA SER A 919 -30.51 -54.00 -98.15
C SER A 919 -29.31 -54.62 -98.90
N LEU A 920 -28.50 -53.84 -99.62
CA LEU A 920 -27.21 -54.27 -100.18
C LEU A 920 -26.26 -53.08 -100.33
N LEU A 921 -25.08 -53.13 -99.70
CA LEU A 921 -24.02 -52.12 -99.88
C LEU A 921 -22.99 -52.63 -100.90
N LEU A 922 -22.88 -51.93 -102.05
CA LEU A 922 -21.85 -52.17 -103.06
C LEU A 922 -20.79 -51.06 -102.97
N VAL A 923 -19.54 -51.40 -102.68
CA VAL A 923 -18.41 -50.46 -102.69
C VAL A 923 -17.71 -50.54 -104.04
N VAL A 924 -17.66 -49.42 -104.78
CA VAL A 924 -16.85 -49.29 -106.00
C VAL A 924 -15.79 -48.21 -105.76
N THR A 925 -14.53 -48.62 -105.59
CA THR A 925 -13.36 -47.73 -105.58
C THR A 925 -12.81 -47.54 -106.98
N ALA A 926 -12.72 -46.31 -107.47
CA ALA A 926 -11.96 -45.97 -108.68
C ALA A 926 -10.63 -45.30 -108.27
N ALA A 927 -9.50 -45.95 -108.60
CA ALA A 927 -8.17 -45.43 -108.34
C ALA A 927 -7.68 -44.57 -109.52
N THR A 928 -7.18 -43.37 -109.24
CA THR A 928 -6.36 -42.59 -110.18
C THR A 928 -4.96 -42.38 -109.61
N ARG A 929 -3.96 -43.09 -110.17
CA ARG A 929 -2.54 -42.95 -109.84
C ARG A 929 -2.01 -41.56 -110.23
N ARG A 930 -1.34 -40.86 -109.31
CA ARG A 930 -0.47 -39.71 -109.60
C ARG A 930 0.96 -40.20 -109.88
N ARG A 931 1.50 -39.83 -111.05
CA ARG A 931 2.91 -40.00 -111.43
C ARG A 931 3.78 -38.93 -110.75
N MET A 932 4.94 -39.33 -110.24
CA MET A 932 6.08 -38.44 -109.95
C MET A 932 6.46 -37.61 -111.18
N ARG A 933 6.88 -36.35 -110.98
CA ARG A 933 8.14 -35.81 -111.52
C ARG A 933 8.46 -34.42 -110.95
N ARG A 934 9.67 -34.36 -110.36
CA ARG A 934 10.57 -33.24 -110.02
C ARG A 934 10.07 -32.19 -109.03
#